data_AF-A0A969I409-F1
#
_entry.id   AF-A0A969I409-F1
#
_cell.length_a   1.000
_cell.length_b   1.000
_cell.length_c   1.000
_cell.angle_alpha   90.00
_cell.angle_beta   90.00
_cell.angle_gamma   90.00
#
_symmetry.space_group_name_H-M   'P 1'
#
loop_
_entity.id
_entity.type
_entity.pdbx_description
1 polymer ?
#
loop_
_entity_poly.entity_id
_entity_poly.type
_entity_poly.pdbx_seq_one_letter_code
_entity_poly.pdbx_strand_id
1 'polypeptide(L)'
;MQTEEPYWLAEAYQNPIARADYGLLARNIVFAQLTFKVIVNLFDPQAQFLDYGSGYGTLVQLMWYLGLDFYGHDRYCEHKFALDRKREELSGETYELVTAFEVIEHLPNPVEDLHAISQLTDSILLSTELLPDSNPEPQAWPYYALEEGQHIGIHTPESMRILAEALQLNLYTNNASIHLLTKRNFSPDLPRILDFNHYGIFPKFQELLLKDVPTGLDCSVSELSTSSRQSSAKIVIDCVFFQRYQTGIARLWRSILALWSVELEWADQIIIVDRAGTAPKFPNFKYRTIPPHDYNDLERDRQILQTVCDEENAAIFISTYYTIPIVTPSVFMAYDMIPEALGSDTTNPIWQEKHRAIQYASNFISISNNTAQDLANYFPNINAEAITVAYCGVDSIFHPATRQDVESFKQKYAIQKPFFLVSSATTGYKNVQLFFKAFSQLPTRFGFEILCTGNPGAIDQTLRNFVPGTVIHALHLDDVELSQAFSGAIALVYPSIYEGFGLPVLEAMACGCPVITCPNASIPEVGGDAVLYVDASDLSGMMDALCEIQKPTVRKQLIERGLQRAKQFSWSQMAAQVLEVLVNTTLADLNLQELNFIAFPDWSQPETVLAAQLQTLIQTVSGSAGDRPITLLLANRQLESEVANLLLTGILMEALVVRANYKHRLHSG
;
A
#
# COMPACT_ATOMS: atom_id res chain seq x y z
N MET A 1 -52.09 2.81 6.01
CA MET A 1 -53.45 2.97 5.47
C MET A 1 -53.55 2.03 4.30
N GLN A 2 -54.45 1.05 4.34
CA GLN A 2 -54.72 0.17 3.22
C GLN A 2 -55.99 0.67 2.52
N THR A 3 -55.88 1.01 1.24
CA THR A 3 -57.00 1.59 0.47
C THR A 3 -57.89 0.53 -0.18
N GLU A 4 -57.35 -0.67 -0.41
CA GLU A 4 -58.05 -1.82 -1.00
C GLU A 4 -57.38 -3.17 -0.62
N GLU A 5 -58.10 -4.28 -0.78
CA GLU A 5 -57.57 -5.63 -0.58
C GLU A 5 -56.71 -6.05 -1.79
N PRO A 6 -55.43 -6.46 -1.60
CA PRO A 6 -54.50 -6.72 -2.69
C PRO A 6 -54.80 -8.05 -3.40
N TYR A 7 -55.46 -7.99 -4.55
CA TYR A 7 -55.80 -9.17 -5.36
C TYR A 7 -54.73 -9.53 -6.41
N TRP A 8 -53.75 -8.65 -6.65
CA TRP A 8 -52.77 -8.76 -7.74
C TRP A 8 -51.44 -9.40 -7.34
N LEU A 9 -51.20 -9.67 -6.06
CA LEU A 9 -49.92 -10.21 -5.58
C LEU A 9 -49.54 -11.53 -6.26
N ALA A 10 -50.49 -12.46 -6.37
CA ALA A 10 -50.23 -13.75 -7.01
C ALA A 10 -49.85 -13.62 -8.50
N GLU A 11 -50.27 -12.55 -9.18
CA GLU A 11 -49.89 -12.24 -10.56
C GLU A 11 -48.53 -11.51 -10.62
N ALA A 12 -48.31 -10.53 -9.75
CA ALA A 12 -47.06 -9.77 -9.65
C ALA A 12 -45.85 -10.68 -9.38
N TYR A 13 -46.02 -11.72 -8.55
CA TYR A 13 -44.97 -12.67 -8.20
C TYR A 13 -44.85 -13.89 -9.15
N GLN A 14 -45.62 -13.96 -10.25
CA GLN A 14 -45.36 -14.96 -11.31
C GLN A 14 -44.02 -14.71 -12.03
N ASN A 15 -43.60 -13.45 -12.09
CA ASN A 15 -42.26 -13.03 -12.51
C ASN A 15 -41.70 -12.07 -11.44
N PRO A 16 -41.12 -12.61 -10.35
CA PRO A 16 -40.74 -11.84 -9.16
C PRO A 16 -39.71 -10.73 -9.40
N ILE A 17 -38.99 -10.79 -10.53
CA ILE A 17 -38.02 -9.77 -10.91
C ILE A 17 -38.69 -8.75 -11.83
N ALA A 18 -38.88 -7.54 -11.33
CA ALA A 18 -39.31 -6.42 -12.16
C ALA A 18 -38.23 -6.11 -13.21
N ARG A 19 -38.64 -5.76 -14.43
CA ARG A 19 -37.70 -5.51 -15.56
C ARG A 19 -36.74 -4.34 -15.31
N ALA A 20 -37.07 -3.46 -14.35
CA ALA A 20 -36.26 -2.33 -13.93
C ALA A 20 -35.50 -2.56 -12.60
N ASP A 21 -35.63 -3.73 -11.96
CA ASP A 21 -34.86 -4.07 -10.77
C ASP A 21 -33.47 -4.62 -11.13
N TYR A 22 -32.56 -3.68 -11.45
CA TYR A 22 -31.16 -3.99 -11.75
C TYR A 22 -30.31 -4.28 -10.49
N GLY A 23 -30.86 -4.08 -9.29
CA GLY A 23 -30.13 -4.14 -8.01
C GLY A 23 -30.21 -5.49 -7.27
N LEU A 24 -31.10 -6.38 -7.69
CA LEU A 24 -31.48 -7.60 -6.94
C LEU A 24 -30.30 -8.47 -6.47
N LEU A 25 -29.33 -8.77 -7.35
CA LEU A 25 -28.18 -9.60 -6.99
C LEU A 25 -27.21 -8.88 -6.07
N ALA A 26 -26.99 -7.58 -6.30
CA ALA A 26 -26.14 -6.76 -5.43
C ALA A 26 -26.71 -6.69 -4.01
N ARG A 27 -28.03 -6.49 -3.87
CA ARG A 27 -28.72 -6.51 -2.57
C ARG A 27 -28.58 -7.87 -1.87
N ASN A 28 -28.74 -8.98 -2.59
CA ASN A 28 -28.54 -10.32 -2.02
C ASN A 28 -27.11 -10.56 -1.49
N ILE A 29 -26.09 -10.05 -2.17
CA ILE A 29 -24.69 -10.13 -1.70
C ILE A 29 -24.51 -9.32 -0.41
N VAL A 30 -25.07 -8.10 -0.37
CA VAL A 30 -25.01 -7.22 0.80
C VAL A 30 -25.73 -7.87 1.99
N PHE A 31 -26.95 -8.39 1.78
CA PHE A 31 -27.70 -9.09 2.81
C PHE A 31 -26.99 -10.36 3.29
N ALA A 32 -26.32 -11.11 2.41
CA ALA A 32 -25.53 -12.28 2.82
C ALA A 32 -24.37 -11.88 3.76
N GLN A 33 -23.64 -10.82 3.43
CA GLN A 33 -22.53 -10.33 4.27
C GLN A 33 -23.01 -9.82 5.64
N LEU A 34 -24.10 -9.04 5.64
CA LEU A 34 -24.73 -8.55 6.87
C LEU A 34 -25.20 -9.71 7.74
N THR A 35 -25.94 -10.65 7.15
CA THR A 35 -26.51 -11.80 7.86
C THR A 35 -25.43 -12.70 8.42
N PHE A 36 -24.37 -12.97 7.66
CA PHE A 36 -23.21 -13.74 8.15
C PHE A 36 -22.57 -13.08 9.38
N LYS A 37 -22.37 -11.76 9.35
CA LYS A 37 -21.82 -11.00 10.48
C LYS A 37 -22.75 -11.06 11.69
N VAL A 38 -24.05 -10.84 11.49
CA VAL A 38 -25.05 -10.92 12.55
C VAL A 38 -25.02 -12.30 13.20
N ILE A 39 -24.99 -13.36 12.39
CA ILE A 39 -24.95 -14.74 12.89
C ILE A 39 -23.69 -15.01 13.70
N VAL A 40 -22.49 -14.78 13.14
CA VAL A 40 -21.22 -15.10 13.81
C VAL A 40 -21.02 -14.32 15.11
N ASN A 41 -21.58 -13.12 15.22
CA ASN A 41 -21.42 -12.28 16.40
C ASN A 41 -22.52 -12.49 17.46
N LEU A 42 -23.75 -12.84 17.07
CA LEU A 42 -24.93 -12.77 17.96
C LEU A 42 -25.69 -14.09 18.12
N PHE A 43 -25.44 -15.07 17.25
CA PHE A 43 -26.18 -16.33 17.18
C PHE A 43 -25.23 -17.54 17.08
N ASP A 44 -25.77 -18.76 17.23
CA ASP A 44 -24.99 -19.97 17.03
C ASP A 44 -24.85 -20.28 15.52
N PRO A 45 -23.65 -20.18 14.91
CA PRO A 45 -23.45 -20.44 13.49
C PRO A 45 -23.67 -21.91 13.08
N GLN A 46 -23.76 -22.85 14.03
CA GLN A 46 -24.04 -24.26 13.77
C GLN A 46 -25.54 -24.59 13.80
N ALA A 47 -26.40 -23.62 14.14
CA ALA A 47 -27.84 -23.82 14.16
C ALA A 47 -28.45 -23.72 12.75
N GLN A 48 -29.76 -23.98 12.67
CA GLN A 48 -30.51 -23.87 11.42
C GLN A 48 -31.13 -22.48 11.29
N PHE A 49 -31.16 -21.99 10.06
CA PHE A 49 -31.66 -20.66 9.71
C PHE A 49 -32.67 -20.74 8.57
N LEU A 50 -33.56 -19.76 8.50
CA LEU A 50 -34.57 -19.69 7.46
C LEU A 50 -34.60 -18.29 6.83
N ASP A 51 -34.67 -18.23 5.52
CA ASP A 51 -35.00 -17.03 4.76
C ASP A 51 -36.47 -17.07 4.34
N TYR A 52 -37.28 -16.18 4.91
CA TYR A 52 -38.72 -16.07 4.66
C TYR A 52 -38.96 -15.02 3.57
N GLY A 53 -39.69 -15.38 2.51
CA GLY A 53 -39.75 -14.57 1.29
C GLY A 53 -38.49 -14.73 0.43
N SER A 54 -37.90 -15.93 0.44
CA SER A 54 -36.59 -16.22 -0.16
C SER A 54 -36.49 -16.09 -1.69
N GLY A 55 -37.57 -15.74 -2.39
CA GLY A 55 -37.59 -15.55 -3.83
C GLY A 55 -37.03 -16.77 -4.57
N TYR A 56 -36.03 -16.54 -5.43
CA TYR A 56 -35.38 -17.60 -6.19
C TYR A 56 -34.38 -18.45 -5.39
N GLY A 57 -34.23 -18.24 -4.08
CA GLY A 57 -33.29 -18.96 -3.22
C GLY A 57 -31.85 -18.46 -3.32
N THR A 58 -31.63 -17.25 -3.84
CA THR A 58 -30.29 -16.67 -4.05
C THR A 58 -29.55 -16.45 -2.72
N LEU A 59 -30.18 -15.80 -1.74
CA LEU A 59 -29.58 -15.61 -0.42
C LEU A 59 -29.29 -16.96 0.26
N VAL A 60 -30.23 -17.91 0.20
CA VAL A 60 -30.06 -19.27 0.74
C VAL A 60 -28.83 -19.95 0.14
N GLN A 61 -28.63 -19.85 -1.17
CA GLN A 61 -27.47 -20.39 -1.87
C GLN A 61 -26.15 -19.72 -1.43
N LEU A 62 -26.15 -18.39 -1.27
CA LEU A 62 -24.99 -17.64 -0.79
C LEU A 62 -24.61 -18.02 0.64
N MET A 63 -25.59 -18.10 1.54
CA MET A 63 -25.38 -18.45 2.94
C MET A 63 -24.87 -19.89 3.08
N TRP A 64 -25.35 -20.82 2.23
CA TRP A 64 -24.82 -22.17 2.17
C TRP A 64 -23.34 -22.21 1.75
N TYR A 65 -22.93 -21.40 0.77
CA TYR A 65 -21.51 -21.30 0.39
C TYR A 65 -20.63 -20.76 1.53
N LEU A 66 -21.18 -19.93 2.41
CA LEU A 66 -20.52 -19.44 3.61
C LEU A 66 -20.50 -20.49 4.75
N GLY A 67 -21.01 -21.70 4.51
CA GLY A 67 -20.99 -22.81 5.46
C GLY A 67 -22.11 -22.77 6.50
N LEU A 68 -23.16 -21.97 6.30
CA LEU A 68 -24.29 -21.86 7.22
C LEU A 68 -25.47 -22.72 6.75
N ASP A 69 -26.17 -23.37 7.68
CA ASP A 69 -27.31 -24.25 7.37
C ASP A 69 -28.61 -23.45 7.16
N PHE A 70 -28.71 -22.81 6.00
CA PHE A 70 -29.87 -22.02 5.59
C PHE A 70 -30.88 -22.84 4.78
N TYR A 71 -32.16 -22.56 5.04
CA TYR A 71 -33.31 -22.98 4.26
C TYR A 71 -34.08 -21.75 3.76
N GLY A 72 -34.91 -21.91 2.74
CA GLY A 72 -35.77 -20.84 2.24
C GLY A 72 -37.24 -21.24 2.19
N HIS A 73 -38.12 -20.30 2.50
CA HIS A 73 -39.55 -20.41 2.26
C HIS A 73 -40.03 -19.23 1.42
N ASP A 74 -40.82 -19.51 0.39
CA ASP A 74 -41.52 -18.49 -0.38
C ASP A 74 -42.84 -19.09 -0.90
N ARG A 75 -43.94 -18.37 -0.64
CA ARG A 75 -45.30 -18.80 -0.97
C ARG A 75 -45.64 -18.61 -2.45
N TYR A 76 -44.98 -17.66 -3.11
CA TYR A 76 -45.34 -17.21 -4.44
C TYR A 76 -44.25 -17.51 -5.48
N CYS A 77 -43.00 -17.63 -5.04
CA CYS A 77 -41.84 -17.86 -5.90
C CYS A 77 -41.31 -19.29 -5.83
N GLU A 78 -40.95 -19.85 -6.98
CA GLU A 78 -40.25 -21.12 -7.08
C GLU A 78 -38.74 -20.90 -7.03
N HIS A 79 -38.03 -21.61 -6.13
CA HIS A 79 -36.57 -21.57 -6.10
C HIS A 79 -35.96 -21.93 -7.45
N LYS A 80 -34.94 -21.16 -7.86
CA LYS A 80 -34.06 -21.50 -9.00
C LYS A 80 -32.67 -21.92 -8.52
N PHE A 81 -32.30 -21.53 -7.31
CA PHE A 81 -31.09 -21.91 -6.59
C PHE A 81 -31.45 -22.61 -5.28
N ALA A 82 -30.52 -23.39 -4.72
CA ALA A 82 -30.74 -24.14 -3.47
C ALA A 82 -32.03 -25.00 -3.45
N LEU A 83 -32.35 -25.69 -4.57
CA LEU A 83 -33.63 -26.41 -4.77
C LEU A 83 -33.95 -27.45 -3.67
N ASP A 84 -32.92 -28.08 -3.11
CA ASP A 84 -33.01 -29.07 -2.04
C ASP A 84 -33.21 -28.44 -0.64
N ARG A 85 -33.18 -27.11 -0.55
CA ARG A 85 -33.28 -26.32 0.68
C ARG A 85 -34.54 -25.47 0.75
N LYS A 86 -35.48 -25.63 -0.18
CA LYS A 86 -36.81 -25.03 -0.09
C LYS A 86 -37.68 -25.79 0.92
N ARG A 87 -38.40 -25.04 1.76
CA ARG A 87 -39.44 -25.55 2.66
C ARG A 87 -40.81 -25.14 2.12
N GLU A 88 -41.61 -26.13 1.71
CA GLU A 88 -42.99 -25.87 1.24
C GLU A 88 -43.95 -25.61 2.41
N GLU A 89 -43.72 -26.27 3.56
CA GLU A 89 -44.51 -26.10 4.78
C GLU A 89 -43.58 -25.83 5.98
N LEU A 90 -43.97 -24.88 6.85
CA LEU A 90 -43.17 -24.42 7.99
C LEU A 90 -43.65 -25.01 9.34
N SER A 91 -44.26 -26.19 9.35
CA SER A 91 -44.85 -26.76 10.56
C SER A 91 -43.85 -27.57 11.40
N GLY A 92 -43.67 -27.20 12.68
CA GLY A 92 -42.91 -27.98 13.66
C GLY A 92 -41.38 -27.82 13.65
N GLU A 93 -40.84 -26.95 12.79
CA GLU A 93 -39.41 -26.59 12.75
C GLU A 93 -39.15 -25.29 13.53
N THR A 94 -38.00 -25.19 14.20
CA THR A 94 -37.55 -23.97 14.90
C THR A 94 -36.18 -23.56 14.41
N TYR A 95 -35.98 -22.27 14.14
CA TYR A 95 -34.75 -21.71 13.61
C TYR A 95 -34.15 -20.69 14.59
N GLU A 96 -32.82 -20.62 14.62
CA GLU A 96 -32.08 -19.71 15.50
C GLU A 96 -32.27 -18.23 15.11
N LEU A 97 -32.37 -17.98 13.80
CA LEU A 97 -32.70 -16.68 13.20
C LEU A 97 -33.50 -16.90 11.91
N VAL A 98 -34.55 -16.09 11.72
CA VAL A 98 -35.25 -15.97 10.44
C VAL A 98 -34.90 -14.63 9.78
N THR A 99 -34.47 -14.65 8.52
CA THR A 99 -34.36 -13.44 7.70
C THR A 99 -35.66 -13.17 6.95
N ALA A 100 -36.03 -11.91 6.82
CA ALA A 100 -37.20 -11.45 6.05
C ALA A 100 -36.85 -10.13 5.35
N PHE A 101 -36.07 -10.21 4.28
CA PHE A 101 -35.59 -9.03 3.55
C PHE A 101 -36.51 -8.67 2.40
N GLU A 102 -36.93 -7.39 2.33
CA GLU A 102 -37.82 -6.87 1.30
C GLU A 102 -39.16 -7.64 1.26
N VAL A 103 -39.73 -7.91 2.45
CA VAL A 103 -40.96 -8.70 2.60
C VAL A 103 -42.07 -7.89 3.22
N ILE A 104 -41.79 -7.17 4.31
CA ILE A 104 -42.85 -6.68 5.19
C ILE A 104 -43.72 -5.59 4.57
N GLU A 105 -43.13 -4.78 3.68
CA GLU A 105 -43.82 -3.80 2.84
C GLU A 105 -44.82 -4.43 1.84
N HIS A 106 -44.74 -5.75 1.62
CA HIS A 106 -45.61 -6.52 0.72
C HIS A 106 -46.61 -7.41 1.47
N LEU A 107 -46.64 -7.39 2.79
CA LEU A 107 -47.57 -8.20 3.56
C LEU A 107 -48.93 -7.49 3.70
N PRO A 108 -50.05 -8.12 3.31
CA PRO A 108 -51.38 -7.55 3.54
C PRO A 108 -51.69 -7.40 5.04
N ASN A 109 -51.25 -8.36 5.87
CA ASN A 109 -51.49 -8.38 7.30
C ASN A 109 -50.18 -8.59 8.07
N PRO A 110 -49.27 -7.59 8.11
CA PRO A 110 -47.90 -7.76 8.62
C PRO A 110 -47.85 -8.22 10.08
N VAL A 111 -48.85 -7.90 10.91
CA VAL A 111 -48.93 -8.39 12.30
C VAL A 111 -49.17 -9.89 12.36
N GLU A 112 -50.12 -10.40 11.56
CA GLU A 112 -50.46 -11.84 11.57
C GLU A 112 -49.32 -12.66 10.96
N ASP A 113 -48.75 -12.19 9.85
CA ASP A 113 -47.64 -12.84 9.16
C ASP A 113 -46.36 -12.83 10.01
N LEU A 114 -45.98 -11.71 10.63
CA LEU A 114 -44.85 -11.68 11.55
C LEU A 114 -45.11 -12.49 12.83
N HIS A 115 -46.37 -12.59 13.29
CA HIS A 115 -46.71 -13.47 14.40
C HIS A 115 -46.49 -14.93 14.02
N ALA A 116 -46.85 -15.35 12.80
CA ALA A 116 -46.54 -16.68 12.29
C ALA A 116 -45.02 -16.95 12.23
N ILE A 117 -44.23 -15.98 11.74
CA ILE A 117 -42.76 -16.09 11.72
C ILE A 117 -42.19 -16.18 13.15
N SER A 118 -42.75 -15.44 14.11
CA SER A 118 -42.32 -15.48 15.52
C SER A 118 -42.60 -16.81 16.23
N GLN A 119 -43.42 -17.69 15.64
CA GLN A 119 -43.57 -19.07 16.13
C GLN A 119 -42.43 -19.98 15.69
N LEU A 120 -41.69 -19.60 14.65
CA LEU A 120 -40.57 -20.36 14.09
C LEU A 120 -39.24 -19.96 14.71
N THR A 121 -39.14 -18.77 15.30
CA THR A 121 -37.89 -18.24 15.86
C THR A 121 -38.15 -17.21 16.96
N ASP A 122 -37.16 -17.08 17.85
CA ASP A 122 -37.12 -15.99 18.83
C ASP A 122 -36.46 -14.71 18.28
N SER A 123 -35.91 -14.75 17.05
CA SER A 123 -35.20 -13.62 16.43
C SER A 123 -35.46 -13.49 14.93
N ILE A 124 -35.86 -12.31 14.48
CA ILE A 124 -36.17 -11.98 13.09
C ILE A 124 -35.29 -10.82 12.64
N LEU A 125 -34.45 -11.03 11.63
CA LEU A 125 -33.69 -9.99 10.97
C LEU A 125 -34.40 -9.59 9.67
N LEU A 126 -34.86 -8.35 9.57
CA LEU A 126 -35.68 -7.90 8.45
C LEU A 126 -35.14 -6.61 7.83
N SER A 127 -35.50 -6.37 6.57
CA SER A 127 -35.29 -5.08 5.91
C SER A 127 -36.61 -4.45 5.46
N THR A 128 -36.68 -3.14 5.61
CA THR A 128 -37.68 -2.25 5.03
C THR A 128 -37.16 -0.81 5.16
N GLU A 129 -37.25 0.03 4.14
CA GLU A 129 -36.89 1.44 4.30
C GLU A 129 -37.97 2.17 5.12
N LEU A 130 -37.55 2.85 6.17
CA LEU A 130 -38.45 3.67 6.97
C LEU A 130 -38.79 4.98 6.26
N LEU A 131 -40.06 5.37 6.32
CA LEU A 131 -40.54 6.67 5.84
C LEU A 131 -39.76 7.81 6.51
N PRO A 132 -39.07 8.67 5.74
CA PRO A 132 -38.35 9.83 6.29
C PRO A 132 -39.30 10.83 6.96
N ASP A 133 -38.80 11.57 7.96
CA ASP A 133 -39.58 12.56 8.72
C ASP A 133 -40.24 13.64 7.84
N SER A 134 -39.59 14.01 6.73
CA SER A 134 -40.17 14.84 5.68
C SER A 134 -40.73 13.92 4.60
N ASN A 135 -42.02 13.53 4.71
CA ASN A 135 -42.74 12.71 3.72
C ASN A 135 -42.32 13.11 2.29
N PRO A 136 -41.54 12.28 1.59
CA PRO A 136 -41.00 12.67 0.30
C PRO A 136 -42.13 12.79 -0.72
N GLU A 137 -42.00 13.74 -1.65
CA GLU A 137 -42.86 13.79 -2.83
C GLU A 137 -42.72 12.47 -3.62
N PRO A 138 -43.77 11.99 -4.34
CA PRO A 138 -43.76 10.66 -4.95
C PRO A 138 -42.62 10.36 -5.93
N GLN A 139 -41.99 11.40 -6.51
CA GLN A 139 -40.84 11.28 -7.42
C GLN A 139 -39.48 11.50 -6.72
N ALA A 140 -39.48 11.96 -5.47
CA ALA A 140 -38.28 12.32 -4.72
C ALA A 140 -37.72 11.16 -3.88
N TRP A 141 -38.47 10.08 -3.72
CA TRP A 141 -38.03 8.87 -3.02
C TRP A 141 -38.34 7.63 -3.87
N PRO A 142 -37.32 7.02 -4.50
CA PRO A 142 -37.49 5.88 -5.42
C PRO A 142 -38.17 4.68 -4.79
N TYR A 143 -38.09 4.56 -3.46
CA TYR A 143 -38.71 3.48 -2.71
C TYR A 143 -40.24 3.44 -2.82
N TYR A 144 -40.89 4.51 -3.29
CA TYR A 144 -42.32 4.44 -3.63
C TYR A 144 -42.62 3.50 -4.80
N ALA A 145 -41.66 3.29 -5.73
CA ALA A 145 -41.76 2.34 -6.84
C ALA A 145 -43.11 2.37 -7.59
N LEU A 146 -43.60 3.57 -7.94
CA LEU A 146 -44.95 3.79 -8.49
C LEU A 146 -45.21 3.07 -9.82
N GLU A 147 -44.16 2.76 -10.57
CA GLU A 147 -44.25 2.09 -11.88
C GLU A 147 -44.32 0.55 -11.75
N GLU A 148 -43.90 0.00 -10.61
CA GLU A 148 -43.76 -1.45 -10.38
C GLU A 148 -44.82 -2.00 -9.42
N GLY A 149 -45.36 -1.17 -8.51
CA GLY A 149 -46.67 -1.36 -7.89
C GLY A 149 -46.84 -2.59 -6.98
N GLN A 150 -45.84 -2.90 -6.13
CA GLN A 150 -45.90 -4.08 -5.23
C GLN A 150 -45.93 -3.73 -3.73
N HIS A 151 -45.61 -2.50 -3.32
CA HIS A 151 -45.68 -2.09 -1.92
C HIS A 151 -47.12 -1.92 -1.46
N ILE A 152 -47.51 -2.67 -0.43
CA ILE A 152 -48.83 -2.59 0.24
C ILE A 152 -48.76 -1.61 1.41
N GLY A 153 -47.59 -1.48 2.05
CA GLY A 153 -47.38 -0.59 3.18
C GLY A 153 -45.97 0.02 3.19
N ILE A 154 -45.87 1.19 3.83
CA ILE A 154 -44.59 1.83 4.15
C ILE A 154 -44.55 2.05 5.66
N HIS A 155 -43.42 1.74 6.28
CA HIS A 155 -43.27 1.71 7.73
C HIS A 155 -42.60 2.98 8.25
N THR A 156 -43.08 3.50 9.37
CA THR A 156 -42.40 4.53 10.16
C THR A 156 -41.64 3.88 11.33
N PRO A 157 -40.65 4.56 11.96
CA PRO A 157 -40.03 4.08 13.18
C PRO A 157 -41.05 3.70 14.27
N GLU A 158 -42.10 4.51 14.41
CA GLU A 158 -43.18 4.25 15.37
C GLU A 158 -44.00 3.01 15.01
N SER A 159 -44.28 2.78 13.72
CA SER A 159 -44.96 1.55 13.30
C SER A 159 -44.13 0.30 13.58
N MET A 160 -42.80 0.36 13.41
CA MET A 160 -41.91 -0.75 13.75
C MET A 160 -41.90 -1.04 15.25
N ARG A 161 -41.94 0.01 16.08
CA ARG A 161 -42.06 -0.13 17.53
C ARG A 161 -43.37 -0.82 17.92
N ILE A 162 -44.48 -0.42 17.30
CA ILE A 162 -45.81 -1.04 17.53
C ILE A 162 -45.81 -2.51 17.09
N LEU A 163 -45.18 -2.85 15.95
CA LEU A 163 -45.04 -4.24 15.51
C LEU A 163 -44.24 -5.08 16.51
N ALA A 164 -43.12 -4.55 17.00
CA ALA A 164 -42.30 -5.21 18.02
C ALA A 164 -43.08 -5.46 19.33
N GLU A 165 -43.85 -4.46 19.79
CA GLU A 165 -44.71 -4.57 20.97
C GLU A 165 -45.82 -5.61 20.81
N ALA A 166 -46.47 -5.65 19.64
CA ALA A 166 -47.50 -6.63 19.32
C ALA A 166 -46.97 -8.07 19.37
N LEU A 167 -45.71 -8.27 18.96
CA LEU A 167 -45.02 -9.56 18.97
C LEU A 167 -44.32 -9.87 20.32
N GLN A 168 -44.32 -8.94 21.26
CA GLN A 168 -43.57 -9.02 22.52
C GLN A 168 -42.05 -9.24 22.31
N LEU A 169 -41.48 -8.56 21.30
CA LEU A 169 -40.07 -8.61 20.95
C LEU A 169 -39.39 -7.25 21.20
N ASN A 170 -38.09 -7.28 21.48
CA ASN A 170 -37.25 -6.08 21.47
C ASN A 170 -36.92 -5.66 20.04
N LEU A 171 -36.94 -4.36 19.76
CA LEU A 171 -36.53 -3.80 18.46
C LEU A 171 -35.13 -3.17 18.56
N TYR A 172 -34.24 -3.60 17.68
CA TYR A 172 -32.96 -2.94 17.40
C TYR A 172 -32.94 -2.52 15.93
N THR A 173 -32.73 -1.23 15.66
CA THR A 173 -32.79 -0.67 14.30
C THR A 173 -31.59 0.23 14.04
N ASN A 174 -31.15 0.29 12.79
CA ASN A 174 -30.19 1.31 12.33
C ASN A 174 -30.86 2.65 11.98
N ASN A 175 -32.17 2.80 12.24
CA ASN A 175 -33.01 3.94 11.86
C ASN A 175 -33.03 4.25 10.35
N ALA A 176 -32.73 3.26 9.52
CA ALA A 176 -32.78 3.34 8.07
C ALA A 176 -33.54 2.13 7.51
N SER A 177 -32.83 1.06 7.12
CA SER A 177 -33.40 -0.06 6.37
C SER A 177 -33.28 -1.42 7.04
N ILE A 178 -32.55 -1.57 8.15
CA ILE A 178 -32.26 -2.87 8.79
C ILE A 178 -32.76 -2.88 10.23
N HIS A 179 -33.49 -3.94 10.57
CA HIS A 179 -34.16 -4.09 11.85
C HIS A 179 -34.04 -5.52 12.38
N LEU A 180 -33.72 -5.67 13.66
CA LEU A 180 -33.69 -6.95 14.37
C LEU A 180 -34.77 -6.93 15.46
N LEU A 181 -35.73 -7.84 15.33
CA LEU A 181 -36.77 -8.11 16.33
C LEU A 181 -36.39 -9.37 17.10
N THR A 182 -36.25 -9.32 18.42
CA THR A 182 -35.77 -10.50 19.17
C THR A 182 -36.25 -10.54 20.62
N LYS A 183 -36.51 -11.73 21.16
CA LYS A 183 -36.73 -11.93 22.61
C LYS A 183 -35.45 -11.76 23.43
N ARG A 184 -34.29 -11.81 22.77
CA ARG A 184 -32.98 -11.64 23.42
C ARG A 184 -32.77 -10.18 23.81
N ASN A 185 -32.06 -9.97 24.92
CA ASN A 185 -31.62 -8.65 25.34
C ASN A 185 -30.16 -8.47 24.95
N PHE A 186 -29.88 -7.43 24.16
CA PHE A 186 -28.54 -7.06 23.73
C PHE A 186 -28.19 -5.66 24.27
N SER A 187 -26.90 -5.30 24.24
CA SER A 187 -26.45 -3.97 24.65
C SER A 187 -27.09 -2.87 23.78
N PRO A 188 -27.38 -1.67 24.32
CA PRO A 188 -27.84 -0.51 23.54
C PRO A 188 -26.90 -0.10 22.40
N ASP A 189 -25.63 -0.53 22.43
CA ASP A 189 -24.64 -0.27 21.37
C ASP A 189 -24.75 -1.22 20.16
N LEU A 190 -25.66 -2.20 20.19
CA LEU A 190 -25.90 -3.15 19.08
C LEU A 190 -26.20 -2.50 17.71
N PRO A 191 -26.85 -1.34 17.59
CA PRO A 191 -27.11 -0.71 16.30
C PRO A 191 -25.84 -0.49 15.45
N ARG A 192 -24.64 -0.46 16.05
CA ARG A 192 -23.35 -0.41 15.31
C ARG A 192 -23.03 -1.68 14.51
N ILE A 193 -23.60 -2.83 14.89
CA ILE A 193 -23.47 -4.10 14.16
C ILE A 193 -24.48 -4.16 13.00
N LEU A 194 -25.58 -3.40 13.11
CA LEU A 194 -26.64 -3.29 12.10
C LEU A 194 -26.43 -2.10 11.12
N ASP A 195 -25.42 -1.25 11.35
CA ASP A 195 -25.09 -0.10 10.51
C ASP A 195 -24.06 -0.48 9.42
N PHE A 196 -24.44 -0.27 8.16
CA PHE A 196 -23.59 -0.48 6.98
C PHE A 196 -22.32 0.38 7.01
N ASN A 197 -22.37 1.56 7.65
CA ASN A 197 -21.29 2.54 7.63
C ASN A 197 -20.17 2.25 8.64
N HIS A 198 -20.39 1.40 9.64
CA HIS A 198 -19.40 1.15 10.69
C HIS A 198 -18.25 0.21 10.25
N TYR A 199 -18.37 -0.41 9.06
CA TYR A 199 -17.38 -1.36 8.54
C TYR A 199 -17.02 -1.12 7.05
N GLY A 200 -16.94 0.15 6.65
CA GLY A 200 -16.04 0.59 5.58
C GLY A 200 -16.39 0.25 4.14
N ILE A 201 -17.66 0.00 3.78
CA ILE A 201 -18.06 -0.10 2.37
C ILE A 201 -19.44 0.56 2.18
N PHE A 202 -19.53 1.51 1.25
CA PHE A 202 -20.76 2.11 0.65
C PHE A 202 -21.43 3.36 1.26
N PRO A 203 -20.78 4.54 1.26
CA PRO A 203 -21.52 5.80 1.20
C PRO A 203 -21.92 6.19 -0.24
N LYS A 204 -21.14 5.79 -1.25
CA LYS A 204 -21.29 6.27 -2.65
C LYS A 204 -22.35 5.54 -3.50
N PHE A 205 -22.80 4.35 -3.11
CA PHE A 205 -23.72 3.53 -3.91
C PHE A 205 -25.15 4.08 -3.92
N GLN A 206 -25.59 4.69 -2.82
CA GLN A 206 -26.95 5.23 -2.69
C GLN A 206 -27.19 6.47 -3.55
N GLU A 207 -26.14 7.27 -3.84
CA GLU A 207 -26.24 8.46 -4.69
C GLU A 207 -26.27 8.16 -6.20
N LEU A 208 -25.82 6.97 -6.61
CA LEU A 208 -25.64 6.62 -8.03
C LEU A 208 -26.89 6.00 -8.68
N LEU A 209 -27.77 5.38 -7.90
CA LEU A 209 -29.02 4.77 -8.39
C LEU A 209 -30.15 5.78 -8.67
N LEU A 210 -29.92 7.06 -8.36
CA LEU A 210 -30.95 8.09 -8.25
C LEU A 210 -30.90 9.17 -9.34
N LYS A 211 -30.06 9.01 -10.37
CA LYS A 211 -29.90 10.02 -11.44
C LYS A 211 -30.30 9.47 -12.80
N ASP A 212 -31.35 10.07 -13.35
CA ASP A 212 -31.85 9.90 -14.71
C ASP A 212 -30.72 9.97 -15.76
N VAL A 213 -30.72 9.00 -16.68
CA VAL A 213 -29.84 8.98 -17.85
C VAL A 213 -30.46 9.85 -18.96
N PRO A 214 -29.75 10.87 -19.50
CA PRO A 214 -30.26 11.67 -20.61
C PRO A 214 -30.32 10.89 -21.92
N THR A 215 -31.39 11.14 -22.65
CA THR A 215 -31.66 10.75 -24.04
C THR A 215 -30.68 11.39 -25.03
N GLY A 216 -30.23 10.61 -26.03
CA GLY A 216 -29.99 11.13 -27.39
C GLY A 216 -28.57 11.06 -27.95
N LEU A 217 -28.41 10.14 -28.93
CA LEU A 217 -27.75 10.28 -30.24
C LEU A 217 -26.34 10.90 -30.38
N ASP A 218 -25.46 10.08 -30.98
CA ASP A 218 -24.90 10.19 -32.33
C ASP A 218 -23.37 10.06 -32.46
N CYS A 219 -23.01 9.25 -33.45
CA CYS A 219 -21.67 8.78 -33.77
C CYS A 219 -20.79 9.83 -34.47
N SER A 220 -19.49 9.85 -34.19
CA SER A 220 -18.43 9.72 -35.22
C SER A 220 -17.04 9.59 -34.62
N VAL A 221 -16.17 8.91 -35.38
CA VAL A 221 -14.81 8.47 -35.03
C VAL A 221 -13.80 9.58 -35.28
N SER A 222 -12.93 9.89 -34.30
CA SER A 222 -11.56 10.36 -34.56
C SER A 222 -10.62 10.16 -33.36
N GLU A 223 -9.39 9.77 -33.71
CA GLU A 223 -8.11 9.69 -32.99
C GLU A 223 -8.12 9.74 -31.45
N LEU A 224 -7.70 8.62 -30.85
CA LEU A 224 -7.37 8.46 -29.43
C LEU A 224 -6.30 9.47 -29.00
N SER A 225 -6.75 10.62 -28.49
CA SER A 225 -6.00 11.38 -27.50
C SER A 225 -6.27 10.77 -26.13
N THR A 226 -5.18 10.44 -25.44
CA THR A 226 -5.16 9.91 -24.08
C THR A 226 -5.64 10.98 -23.11
N SER A 227 -6.93 10.98 -22.79
CA SER A 227 -7.41 11.58 -21.55
C SER A 227 -8.67 10.88 -21.06
N SER A 228 -8.49 9.87 -20.20
CA SER A 228 -9.50 9.56 -19.19
C SER A 228 -8.75 9.31 -17.89
N ARG A 229 -9.04 10.12 -16.88
CA ARG A 229 -8.42 10.08 -15.55
C ARG A 229 -8.78 8.75 -14.89
N GLN A 230 -7.87 7.79 -15.00
CA GLN A 230 -7.76 6.69 -14.03
C GLN A 230 -7.63 7.32 -12.64
N SER A 231 -8.35 6.79 -11.65
CA SER A 231 -8.05 7.05 -10.24
C SER A 231 -6.61 6.59 -9.97
N SER A 232 -5.64 7.49 -10.13
CA SER A 232 -4.21 7.20 -9.96
C SER A 232 -3.94 6.85 -8.50
N ALA A 233 -3.43 5.65 -8.24
CA ALA A 233 -2.96 5.23 -6.92
C ALA A 233 -2.06 6.33 -6.31
N LYS A 234 -2.41 6.83 -5.11
CA LYS A 234 -1.61 7.87 -4.44
C LYS A 234 -0.50 7.24 -3.61
N ILE A 235 0.70 7.82 -3.71
CA ILE A 235 1.87 7.44 -2.92
C ILE A 235 2.07 8.50 -1.84
N VAL A 236 2.06 8.10 -0.57
CA VAL A 236 2.36 9.01 0.54
C VAL A 236 3.80 8.81 0.99
N ILE A 237 4.56 9.90 1.05
CA ILE A 237 5.97 9.89 1.48
C ILE A 237 6.13 10.69 2.78
N ASP A 238 6.50 10.03 3.87
CA ASP A 238 6.82 10.70 5.13
C ASP A 238 8.26 11.23 5.19
N CYS A 239 8.42 12.54 5.02
CA CYS A 239 9.70 13.26 5.04
C CYS A 239 10.27 13.49 6.46
N VAL A 240 9.98 12.60 7.41
CA VAL A 240 10.44 12.63 8.80
C VAL A 240 11.95 12.69 9.01
N PHE A 241 12.79 12.28 8.04
CA PHE A 241 14.24 12.39 8.21
C PHE A 241 14.74 13.85 8.22
N PHE A 242 14.07 14.75 7.49
CA PHE A 242 14.55 16.13 7.29
C PHE A 242 14.49 17.01 8.54
N GLN A 243 13.65 16.67 9.53
CA GLN A 243 13.64 17.32 10.85
C GLN A 243 14.80 16.87 11.76
N ARG A 244 15.54 15.81 11.41
CA ARG A 244 16.57 15.21 12.28
C ARG A 244 17.97 15.63 11.87
N TYR A 245 18.38 15.25 10.67
CA TYR A 245 19.78 15.31 10.26
C TYR A 245 19.93 15.70 8.79
N GLN A 246 20.98 16.44 8.47
CA GLN A 246 21.41 16.75 7.11
C GLN A 246 22.58 15.84 6.74
N THR A 247 22.30 14.55 6.51
CA THR A 247 23.30 13.51 6.20
C THR A 247 23.01 12.86 4.83
N GLY A 248 23.71 11.77 4.51
CA GLY A 248 23.52 11.04 3.26
C GLY A 248 22.07 10.60 2.95
N ILE A 249 21.27 10.27 3.96
CA ILE A 249 19.84 9.94 3.77
C ILE A 249 19.06 11.18 3.31
N ALA A 250 19.35 12.37 3.87
CA ALA A 250 18.73 13.61 3.43
C ALA A 250 19.14 13.98 1.99
N ARG A 251 20.41 13.72 1.61
CA ARG A 251 20.88 13.89 0.22
C ARG A 251 20.11 12.95 -0.71
N LEU A 252 20.06 11.66 -0.40
CA LEU A 252 19.33 10.63 -1.16
C LEU A 252 17.89 11.08 -1.47
N TRP A 253 17.12 11.42 -0.43
CA TRP A 253 15.72 11.80 -0.63
C TRP A 253 15.58 13.13 -1.36
N ARG A 254 16.47 14.11 -1.12
CA ARG A 254 16.45 15.37 -1.86
C ARG A 254 16.68 15.14 -3.36
N SER A 255 17.62 14.26 -3.71
CA SER A 255 17.95 13.95 -5.12
C SER A 255 16.81 13.19 -5.80
N ILE A 256 16.21 12.19 -5.15
CA ILE A 256 15.06 11.44 -5.70
C ILE A 256 13.84 12.35 -5.88
N LEU A 257 13.47 13.11 -4.83
CA LEU A 257 12.32 14.01 -4.89
C LEU A 257 12.50 15.12 -5.93
N ALA A 258 13.71 15.66 -6.08
CA ALA A 258 14.01 16.63 -7.12
C ALA A 258 13.74 16.06 -8.53
N LEU A 259 14.18 14.83 -8.79
CA LEU A 259 13.97 14.16 -10.08
C LEU A 259 12.49 13.90 -10.35
N TRP A 260 11.76 13.35 -9.39
CA TRP A 260 10.33 13.07 -9.53
C TRP A 260 9.48 14.35 -9.65
N SER A 261 9.94 15.49 -9.11
CA SER A 261 9.19 16.75 -9.18
C SER A 261 9.05 17.34 -10.58
N VAL A 262 9.92 16.94 -11.51
CA VAL A 262 9.95 17.50 -12.88
C VAL A 262 8.93 16.80 -13.79
N GLU A 263 8.54 15.57 -13.47
CA GLU A 263 7.60 14.78 -14.27
C GLU A 263 6.16 14.97 -13.78
N LEU A 264 5.40 15.82 -14.49
CA LEU A 264 4.05 16.25 -14.10
C LEU A 264 3.05 15.10 -13.89
N GLU A 265 3.15 14.03 -14.68
CA GLU A 265 2.24 12.87 -14.58
C GLU A 265 2.39 12.10 -13.26
N TRP A 266 3.58 12.14 -12.65
CA TRP A 266 3.91 11.41 -11.43
C TRP A 266 3.85 12.29 -10.18
N ALA A 267 4.26 13.55 -10.29
CA ALA A 267 4.27 14.47 -9.16
C ALA A 267 2.86 14.67 -8.55
N ASP A 268 1.81 14.66 -9.39
CA ASP A 268 0.42 14.73 -8.95
C ASP A 268 -0.03 13.48 -8.14
N GLN A 269 0.66 12.35 -8.28
CA GLN A 269 0.36 11.10 -7.58
C GLN A 269 1.08 10.99 -6.23
N ILE A 270 2.06 11.86 -5.98
CA ILE A 270 2.89 11.84 -4.79
C ILE A 270 2.41 12.90 -3.79
N ILE A 271 2.13 12.45 -2.58
CA ILE A 271 1.82 13.31 -1.43
C ILE A 271 3.03 13.34 -0.50
N ILE A 272 3.58 14.52 -0.29
CA ILE A 272 4.69 14.73 0.66
C ILE A 272 4.13 15.12 2.02
N VAL A 273 4.35 14.26 3.02
CA VAL A 273 4.06 14.59 4.41
C VAL A 273 5.21 15.42 4.96
N ASP A 274 4.91 16.66 5.29
CA ASP A 274 5.87 17.64 5.77
C ASP A 274 5.71 17.86 7.28
N ARG A 275 6.65 17.30 8.05
CA ARG A 275 6.64 17.41 9.50
C ARG A 275 7.25 18.74 9.93
N ALA A 276 6.41 19.57 10.56
CA ALA A 276 6.80 20.89 11.08
C ALA A 276 7.46 21.84 10.05
N GLY A 277 7.17 21.67 8.75
CA GLY A 277 7.74 22.55 7.71
C GLY A 277 9.20 22.25 7.35
N THR A 278 9.71 21.06 7.67
CA THR A 278 11.12 20.69 7.48
C THR A 278 11.40 20.01 6.15
N ALA A 279 10.38 19.50 5.46
CA ALA A 279 10.56 18.82 4.17
C ALA A 279 11.01 19.82 3.07
N PRO A 280 11.91 19.41 2.16
CA PRO A 280 12.28 20.25 1.02
C PRO A 280 11.08 20.53 0.12
N LYS A 281 11.03 21.76 -0.41
CA LYS A 281 9.95 22.23 -1.30
C LYS A 281 10.36 22.09 -2.74
N PHE A 282 9.61 21.28 -3.47
CA PHE A 282 9.74 21.04 -4.89
C PHE A 282 8.42 21.39 -5.58
N PRO A 283 8.47 21.82 -6.85
CA PRO A 283 7.25 22.08 -7.61
C PRO A 283 6.43 20.80 -7.81
N ASN A 284 5.16 20.95 -8.17
CA ASN A 284 4.24 19.88 -8.59
C ASN A 284 3.84 18.83 -7.54
N PHE A 285 4.52 18.73 -6.39
CA PHE A 285 4.03 17.89 -5.30
C PHE A 285 2.92 18.56 -4.49
N LYS A 286 1.97 17.74 -4.03
CA LYS A 286 1.04 18.12 -2.96
C LYS A 286 1.68 17.87 -1.60
N TYR A 287 1.55 18.84 -0.70
CA TYR A 287 2.11 18.77 0.65
C TYR A 287 1.03 18.66 1.71
N ARG A 288 1.24 17.78 2.68
CA ARG A 288 0.41 17.64 3.89
C ARG A 288 1.27 17.95 5.11
N THR A 289 1.02 19.11 5.74
CA THR A 289 1.77 19.49 6.93
C THR A 289 1.17 18.86 8.18
N ILE A 290 2.00 18.19 8.98
CA ILE A 290 1.62 17.55 10.25
C ILE A 290 2.60 17.93 11.37
N PRO A 291 2.28 17.65 12.65
CA PRO A 291 3.19 17.86 13.77
C PRO A 291 4.55 17.14 13.61
N PRO A 292 5.60 17.60 14.32
CA PRO A 292 6.88 16.89 14.34
C PRO A 292 6.71 15.49 14.92
N HIS A 293 7.51 14.53 14.45
CA HIS A 293 7.47 13.17 14.97
C HIS A 293 7.98 13.11 16.43
N ASP A 294 7.23 12.42 17.29
CA ASP A 294 7.52 12.28 18.72
C ASP A 294 7.72 10.80 19.10
N TYR A 295 8.95 10.44 19.46
CA TYR A 295 9.29 9.08 19.91
C TYR A 295 8.68 8.70 21.26
N ASN A 296 8.09 9.64 22.00
CA ASN A 296 7.40 9.36 23.25
C ASN A 296 5.93 8.97 23.04
N ASP A 297 5.37 9.20 21.86
CA ASP A 297 3.96 8.94 21.54
C ASP A 297 3.80 8.38 20.11
N LEU A 298 4.39 7.20 19.91
CA LEU A 298 4.44 6.52 18.60
C LEU A 298 3.05 6.12 18.10
N GLU A 299 2.11 5.85 18.99
CA GLU A 299 0.76 5.42 18.59
C GLU A 299 -0.07 6.58 18.03
N ARG A 300 0.03 7.76 18.66
CA ARG A 300 -0.54 8.97 18.09
C ARG A 300 0.10 9.31 16.75
N ASP A 301 1.42 9.12 16.61
CA ASP A 301 2.11 9.39 15.35
C ASP A 301 1.58 8.49 14.22
N ARG A 302 1.41 7.19 14.49
CA ARG A 302 0.79 6.23 13.55
C ARG A 302 -0.64 6.61 13.17
N GLN A 303 -1.45 7.06 14.13
CA GLN A 303 -2.82 7.53 13.87
C GLN A 303 -2.85 8.77 12.96
N ILE A 304 -1.94 9.72 13.18
CA ILE A 304 -1.82 10.91 12.31
C ILE A 304 -1.43 10.50 10.90
N LEU A 305 -0.44 9.61 10.75
CA LEU A 305 -0.03 9.10 9.44
C LEU A 305 -1.16 8.34 8.75
N GLN A 306 -1.89 7.47 9.47
CA GLN A 306 -3.03 6.76 8.91
C GLN A 306 -4.13 7.73 8.45
N THR A 307 -4.44 8.75 9.24
CA THR A 307 -5.42 9.78 8.87
C THR A 307 -5.03 10.47 7.56
N VAL A 308 -3.74 10.81 7.39
CA VAL A 308 -3.26 11.40 6.13
C VAL A 308 -3.40 10.42 4.97
N CYS A 309 -3.06 9.14 5.18
CA CYS A 309 -3.21 8.11 4.16
C CYS A 309 -4.68 7.94 3.73
N ASP A 310 -5.61 7.91 4.69
CA ASP A 310 -7.05 7.73 4.44
C ASP A 310 -7.63 8.93 3.67
N GLU A 311 -7.34 10.15 4.11
CA GLU A 311 -7.83 11.37 3.46
C GLU A 311 -7.30 11.55 2.04
N GLU A 312 -6.10 11.05 1.75
CA GLU A 312 -5.47 11.11 0.44
C GLU A 312 -5.75 9.89 -0.42
N ASN A 313 -6.48 8.89 0.09
CA ASN A 313 -6.69 7.59 -0.55
C ASN A 313 -5.36 6.94 -0.99
N ALA A 314 -4.40 6.88 -0.06
CA ALA A 314 -3.08 6.34 -0.30
C ALA A 314 -3.13 4.83 -0.60
N ALA A 315 -2.60 4.44 -1.76
CA ALA A 315 -2.42 3.03 -2.11
C ALA A 315 -1.17 2.44 -1.44
N ILE A 316 -0.13 3.26 -1.27
CA ILE A 316 1.14 2.85 -0.67
C ILE A 316 1.76 4.00 0.10
N PHE A 317 2.45 3.65 1.17
CA PHE A 317 3.22 4.55 2.01
C PHE A 317 4.71 4.22 1.94
N ILE A 318 5.56 5.24 2.05
CA ILE A 318 6.99 5.05 2.30
C ILE A 318 7.49 6.14 3.24
N SER A 319 8.27 5.73 4.24
CA SER A 319 8.93 6.67 5.14
C SER A 319 10.36 6.94 4.72
N THR A 320 10.75 8.20 4.79
CA THR A 320 12.17 8.58 4.69
C THR A 320 12.98 8.10 5.91
N TYR A 321 12.31 7.75 7.01
CA TYR A 321 12.93 7.18 8.20
C TYR A 321 11.92 6.47 9.12
N TYR A 322 11.83 5.14 8.98
CA TYR A 322 11.23 4.15 9.90
C TYR A 322 9.85 4.42 10.55
N THR A 323 9.12 5.47 10.17
CA THR A 323 7.72 5.66 10.55
C THR A 323 6.82 4.77 9.72
N ILE A 324 5.65 4.43 10.25
CA ILE A 324 4.65 3.58 9.59
C ILE A 324 3.23 4.10 9.86
N PRO A 325 2.27 3.89 8.95
CA PRO A 325 0.84 4.03 9.21
C PRO A 325 0.31 2.78 9.95
N ILE A 326 -1.01 2.64 10.09
CA ILE A 326 -1.64 1.52 10.81
C ILE A 326 -2.01 0.39 9.85
N VAL A 327 -2.72 0.68 8.76
CA VAL A 327 -3.24 -0.31 7.80
C VAL A 327 -2.75 -0.09 6.36
N THR A 328 -2.35 1.12 5.99
CA THR A 328 -1.87 1.39 4.62
C THR A 328 -0.56 0.65 4.33
N PRO A 329 -0.49 -0.19 3.28
CA PRO A 329 0.72 -0.91 2.91
C PRO A 329 1.95 0.01 2.84
N SER A 330 3.12 -0.51 3.22
CA SER A 330 4.35 0.28 3.27
C SER A 330 5.51 -0.39 2.56
N VAL A 331 6.35 0.40 1.88
CA VAL A 331 7.68 -0.03 1.43
C VAL A 331 8.73 0.42 2.46
N PHE A 332 9.62 -0.49 2.84
CA PHE A 332 10.74 -0.17 3.73
C PHE A 332 12.05 0.01 2.95
N MET A 333 12.75 1.12 3.18
CA MET A 333 14.07 1.36 2.62
C MET A 333 15.16 1.17 3.68
N ALA A 334 15.99 0.15 3.48
CA ALA A 334 17.13 -0.18 4.33
C ALA A 334 18.36 0.64 3.94
N TYR A 335 18.74 1.57 4.82
CA TYR A 335 19.95 2.38 4.66
C TYR A 335 21.21 1.67 5.19
N ASP A 336 21.08 0.94 6.29
CA ASP A 336 22.15 0.19 6.93
C ASP A 336 21.58 -0.79 7.96
N MET A 337 22.42 -1.71 8.43
CA MET A 337 22.17 -2.54 9.62
C MET A 337 23.19 -2.25 10.73
N ILE A 338 23.67 -0.99 10.85
CA ILE A 338 24.66 -0.60 11.86
C ILE A 338 24.18 -0.92 13.29
N PRO A 339 22.95 -0.58 13.69
CA PRO A 339 22.48 -0.87 15.05
C PRO A 339 22.54 -2.37 15.37
N GLU A 340 22.15 -3.21 14.43
CA GLU A 340 22.13 -4.67 14.57
C GLU A 340 23.54 -5.25 14.52
N ALA A 341 24.36 -4.83 13.56
CA ALA A 341 25.72 -5.34 13.35
C ALA A 341 26.70 -4.94 14.46
N LEU A 342 26.50 -3.78 15.08
CA LEU A 342 27.37 -3.28 16.15
C LEU A 342 26.78 -3.47 17.56
N GLY A 343 25.64 -4.15 17.69
CA GLY A 343 25.03 -4.44 19.00
C GLY A 343 24.58 -3.20 19.75
N SER A 344 23.91 -2.27 19.06
CA SER A 344 23.32 -1.08 19.69
C SER A 344 22.19 -1.43 20.66
N ASP A 345 21.91 -0.50 21.57
CA ASP A 345 20.88 -0.66 22.59
C ASP A 345 19.48 -0.90 21.99
N THR A 346 18.92 -2.09 22.24
CA THR A 346 17.62 -2.53 21.75
C THR A 346 16.44 -1.81 22.42
N THR A 347 16.68 -1.04 23.49
CA THR A 347 15.67 -0.20 24.13
C THR A 347 15.53 1.17 23.48
N ASN A 348 16.41 1.53 22.54
CA ASN A 348 16.32 2.79 21.82
C ASN A 348 15.03 2.81 20.95
N PRO A 349 14.14 3.80 21.13
CA PRO A 349 12.85 3.83 20.43
C PRO A 349 13.00 3.92 18.90
N ILE A 350 14.11 4.48 18.40
CA ILE A 350 14.40 4.53 16.95
C ILE A 350 14.59 3.13 16.38
N TRP A 351 15.33 2.27 17.08
CA TRP A 351 15.61 0.91 16.61
C TRP A 351 14.39 0.00 16.78
N GLN A 352 13.57 0.24 17.81
CA GLN A 352 12.28 -0.43 17.93
C GLN A 352 11.33 -0.07 16.77
N GLU A 353 11.24 1.21 16.40
CA GLU A 353 10.44 1.62 15.23
C GLU A 353 11.04 1.08 13.93
N LYS A 354 12.37 1.04 13.77
CA LYS A 354 13.02 0.36 12.63
C LYS A 354 12.54 -1.08 12.50
N HIS A 355 12.57 -1.84 13.60
CA HIS A 355 12.16 -3.26 13.60
C HIS A 355 10.68 -3.43 13.30
N ARG A 356 9.82 -2.56 13.84
CA ARG A 356 8.38 -2.53 13.49
C ARG A 356 8.17 -2.21 12.02
N ALA A 357 8.88 -1.22 11.47
CA ALA A 357 8.78 -0.85 10.07
C ALA A 357 9.22 -2.00 9.14
N ILE A 358 10.25 -2.75 9.52
CA ILE A 358 10.67 -3.96 8.80
C ILE A 358 9.56 -5.02 8.83
N GLN A 359 8.96 -5.28 9.99
CA GLN A 359 7.88 -6.26 10.14
C GLN A 359 6.59 -5.86 9.40
N TYR A 360 6.32 -4.55 9.31
CA TYR A 360 5.13 -3.99 8.68
C TYR A 360 5.22 -3.94 7.15
N ALA A 361 6.43 -3.92 6.60
CA ALA A 361 6.65 -3.65 5.19
C ALA A 361 6.09 -4.75 4.27
N SER A 362 5.44 -4.31 3.20
CA SER A 362 4.96 -5.17 2.11
C SER A 362 6.05 -5.46 1.09
N ASN A 363 7.04 -4.56 0.95
CA ASN A 363 8.19 -4.73 0.08
C ASN A 363 9.42 -3.99 0.62
N PHE A 364 10.61 -4.40 0.16
CA PHE A 364 11.88 -3.92 0.67
C PHE A 364 12.78 -3.36 -0.44
N ILE A 365 13.42 -2.24 -0.13
CA ILE A 365 14.49 -1.63 -0.91
C ILE A 365 15.73 -1.59 -0.03
N SER A 366 16.91 -1.86 -0.57
CA SER A 366 18.19 -1.59 0.10
C SER A 366 19.08 -0.69 -0.76
N ILE A 367 19.95 0.09 -0.11
CA ILE A 367 20.90 0.95 -0.84
C ILE A 367 22.19 0.23 -1.26
N SER A 368 22.36 -1.03 -0.84
CA SER A 368 23.47 -1.91 -1.23
C SER A 368 23.09 -3.38 -1.09
N ASN A 369 23.82 -4.24 -1.80
CA ASN A 369 23.64 -5.68 -1.71
C ASN A 369 24.07 -6.20 -0.33
N ASN A 370 25.15 -5.69 0.27
CA ASN A 370 25.52 -6.03 1.64
C ASN A 370 24.41 -5.67 2.63
N THR A 371 23.77 -4.51 2.49
CA THR A 371 22.65 -4.13 3.38
C THR A 371 21.43 -5.03 3.18
N ALA A 372 21.14 -5.47 1.95
CA ALA A 372 20.09 -6.48 1.69
C ALA A 372 20.41 -7.81 2.37
N GLN A 373 21.65 -8.29 2.24
CA GLN A 373 22.10 -9.52 2.88
C GLN A 373 22.04 -9.42 4.40
N ASP A 374 22.52 -8.33 4.97
CA ASP A 374 22.45 -8.09 6.42
C ASP A 374 21.00 -8.02 6.90
N LEU A 375 20.10 -7.33 6.17
CA LEU A 375 18.69 -7.30 6.50
C LEU A 375 18.10 -8.71 6.58
N ALA A 376 18.34 -9.54 5.56
CA ALA A 376 17.89 -10.94 5.56
C ALA A 376 18.55 -11.79 6.66
N ASN A 377 19.81 -11.52 6.99
CA ASN A 377 20.54 -12.22 8.06
C ASN A 377 19.93 -11.94 9.45
N TYR A 378 19.59 -10.67 9.74
CA TYR A 378 18.99 -10.29 11.03
C TYR A 378 17.48 -10.55 11.08
N PHE A 379 16.81 -10.61 9.93
CA PHE A 379 15.38 -10.86 9.80
C PHE A 379 15.13 -12.04 8.84
N PRO A 380 15.28 -13.30 9.31
CA PRO A 380 15.32 -14.49 8.45
C PRO A 380 14.01 -14.82 7.72
N ASN A 381 12.91 -14.13 8.04
CA ASN A 381 11.64 -14.24 7.31
C ASN A 381 11.67 -13.43 5.99
N ILE A 382 12.71 -12.63 5.75
CA ILE A 382 12.87 -11.82 4.54
C ILE A 382 13.87 -12.55 3.62
N ASN A 383 13.42 -12.89 2.42
CA ASN A 383 14.32 -13.42 1.40
C ASN A 383 15.16 -12.29 0.80
N ALA A 384 16.49 -12.41 0.86
CA ALA A 384 17.42 -11.44 0.28
C ALA A 384 17.18 -11.21 -1.23
N GLU A 385 16.79 -12.24 -1.97
CA GLU A 385 16.53 -12.14 -3.42
C GLU A 385 15.25 -11.35 -3.75
N ALA A 386 14.35 -11.18 -2.77
CA ALA A 386 13.14 -10.37 -2.91
C ALA A 386 13.38 -8.87 -2.60
N ILE A 387 14.56 -8.52 -2.08
CA ILE A 387 14.92 -7.13 -1.77
C ILE A 387 15.46 -6.47 -3.03
N THR A 388 14.85 -5.36 -3.44
CA THR A 388 15.37 -4.59 -4.58
C THR A 388 16.55 -3.73 -4.13
N VAL A 389 17.72 -3.93 -4.75
CA VAL A 389 18.92 -3.11 -4.49
C VAL A 389 18.90 -1.87 -5.39
N ALA A 390 18.76 -0.71 -4.78
CA ALA A 390 18.79 0.59 -5.45
C ALA A 390 20.01 1.40 -4.98
N TYR A 391 21.12 1.27 -5.70
CA TYR A 391 22.38 1.94 -5.36
C TYR A 391 22.23 3.47 -5.39
N CYS A 392 22.79 4.14 -4.37
CA CYS A 392 22.83 5.61 -4.35
C CYS A 392 23.59 6.18 -5.56
N GLY A 393 23.21 7.40 -5.95
CA GLY A 393 23.89 8.16 -6.98
C GLY A 393 24.91 9.15 -6.45
N VAL A 394 25.45 9.95 -7.36
CA VAL A 394 26.30 11.11 -7.06
C VAL A 394 25.79 12.33 -7.82
N ASP A 395 25.72 13.48 -7.14
CA ASP A 395 25.29 14.73 -7.77
C ASP A 395 26.33 15.25 -8.75
N SER A 396 25.88 15.91 -9.81
CA SER A 396 26.76 16.47 -10.85
C SER A 396 27.71 17.54 -10.32
N ILE A 397 27.45 18.12 -9.15
CA ILE A 397 28.34 19.05 -8.45
C ILE A 397 29.65 18.39 -8.02
N PHE A 398 29.64 17.07 -7.78
CA PHE A 398 30.83 16.30 -7.48
C PHE A 398 31.51 15.89 -8.79
N HIS A 399 32.32 16.80 -9.30
CA HIS A 399 33.19 16.57 -10.45
C HIS A 399 34.58 17.15 -10.14
N PRO A 400 35.62 16.84 -10.93
CA PRO A 400 36.93 17.46 -10.75
C PRO A 400 36.81 18.98 -10.83
N ALA A 401 37.08 19.66 -9.71
CA ALA A 401 37.06 21.11 -9.64
C ALA A 401 38.23 21.72 -10.43
N THR A 402 38.09 22.96 -10.87
CA THR A 402 39.19 23.62 -11.57
C THR A 402 40.34 23.91 -10.60
N ARG A 403 41.55 24.03 -11.14
CA ARG A 403 42.73 24.40 -10.34
C ARG A 403 42.52 25.71 -9.57
N GLN A 404 41.85 26.68 -10.18
CA GLN A 404 41.56 27.97 -9.56
C GLN A 404 40.58 27.85 -8.38
N ASP A 405 39.56 27.00 -8.51
CA ASP A 405 38.60 26.75 -7.43
C ASP A 405 39.28 26.07 -6.23
N VAL A 406 40.12 25.07 -6.49
CA VAL A 406 40.92 24.40 -5.45
C VAL A 406 41.90 25.38 -4.77
N GLU A 407 42.56 26.24 -5.53
CA GLU A 407 43.47 27.25 -4.98
C GLU A 407 42.70 28.30 -4.15
N SER A 408 41.51 28.71 -4.60
CA SER A 408 40.64 29.63 -3.87
C SER A 408 40.12 29.03 -2.56
N PHE A 409 39.71 27.76 -2.58
CA PHE A 409 39.34 27.00 -1.39
C PHE A 409 40.49 26.93 -0.38
N LYS A 410 41.70 26.59 -0.84
CA LYS A 410 42.89 26.53 0.01
C LYS A 410 43.22 27.89 0.62
N GLN A 411 43.11 28.98 -0.15
CA GLN A 411 43.31 30.34 0.36
C GLN A 411 42.25 30.71 1.40
N LYS A 412 40.98 30.42 1.14
CA LYS A 412 39.85 30.70 2.05
C LYS A 412 40.07 30.11 3.44
N TYR A 413 40.57 28.87 3.50
CA TYR A 413 40.80 28.14 4.74
C TYR A 413 42.26 28.14 5.22
N ALA A 414 43.12 28.96 4.60
CA ALA A 414 44.55 29.05 4.92
C ALA A 414 45.29 27.69 4.91
N ILE A 415 44.93 26.80 3.99
CA ILE A 415 45.58 25.52 3.77
C ILE A 415 46.86 25.76 2.96
N GLN A 416 48.03 25.53 3.56
CA GLN A 416 49.31 25.92 2.96
C GLN A 416 50.08 24.75 2.33
N LYS A 417 49.75 23.51 2.71
CA LYS A 417 50.41 22.30 2.24
C LYS A 417 49.42 21.34 1.57
N PRO A 418 49.89 20.33 0.83
CA PRO A 418 49.03 19.21 0.45
C PRO A 418 48.39 18.59 1.68
N PHE A 419 47.16 18.11 1.58
CA PHE A 419 46.42 17.62 2.74
C PHE A 419 45.75 16.26 2.48
N PHE A 420 45.59 15.49 3.55
CA PHE A 420 44.70 14.34 3.57
C PHE A 420 43.33 14.77 4.08
N LEU A 421 42.29 14.31 3.40
CA LEU A 421 40.91 14.54 3.82
C LEU A 421 40.43 13.35 4.65
N VAL A 422 39.79 13.62 5.77
CA VAL A 422 39.24 12.60 6.68
C VAL A 422 37.81 12.98 7.04
N SER A 423 36.90 12.02 6.99
CA SER A 423 35.55 12.24 7.51
C SER A 423 35.59 12.18 9.04
N SER A 424 35.44 13.33 9.69
CA SER A 424 35.30 13.43 11.14
C SER A 424 33.85 13.13 11.53
N ALA A 425 33.61 11.98 12.16
CA ALA A 425 32.35 11.66 12.81
C ALA A 425 32.63 11.05 14.18
N THR A 426 31.74 11.29 15.14
CA THR A 426 31.89 10.92 16.55
C THR A 426 31.70 9.42 16.82
N THR A 427 31.29 8.65 15.82
CA THR A 427 30.93 7.24 15.96
C THR A 427 32.15 6.34 15.76
N GLY A 428 32.39 5.44 16.71
CA GLY A 428 33.60 4.59 16.73
C GLY A 428 33.81 3.75 15.47
N TYR A 429 32.74 3.42 14.75
CA TYR A 429 32.81 2.62 13.52
C TYR A 429 33.51 3.33 12.35
N LYS A 430 33.63 4.66 12.35
CA LYS A 430 34.39 5.40 11.32
C LYS A 430 35.90 5.25 11.47
N ASN A 431 36.34 4.74 12.63
CA ASN A 431 37.71 4.31 12.92
C ASN A 431 38.81 5.35 12.58
N VAL A 432 38.48 6.63 12.77
CA VAL A 432 39.37 7.76 12.46
C VAL A 432 40.70 7.66 13.21
N GLN A 433 40.72 7.03 14.39
CA GLN A 433 41.93 6.79 15.16
C GLN A 433 43.02 6.01 14.39
N LEU A 434 42.63 5.07 13.51
CA LEU A 434 43.59 4.29 12.72
C LEU A 434 44.44 5.22 11.84
N PHE A 435 43.79 6.18 11.17
CA PHE A 435 44.48 7.19 10.38
C PHE A 435 45.44 8.04 11.23
N PHE A 436 44.97 8.61 12.35
CA PHE A 436 45.82 9.48 13.19
C PHE A 436 47.05 8.74 13.74
N LYS A 437 46.89 7.49 14.17
CA LYS A 437 48.00 6.64 14.63
C LYS A 437 48.97 6.36 13.49
N ALA A 438 48.50 5.99 12.30
CA ALA A 438 49.35 5.71 11.15
C ALA A 438 50.08 6.97 10.65
N PHE A 439 49.35 8.08 10.52
CA PHE A 439 49.90 9.37 10.10
C PHE A 439 50.94 9.89 11.10
N SER A 440 50.78 9.62 12.39
CA SER A 440 51.81 9.94 13.38
C SER A 440 53.14 9.23 13.13
N GLN A 441 53.14 8.06 12.50
CA GLN A 441 54.36 7.30 12.22
C GLN A 441 54.96 7.62 10.84
N LEU A 442 54.24 8.41 10.02
CA LEU A 442 54.68 8.77 8.68
C LEU A 442 55.87 9.74 8.73
N PRO A 443 57.05 9.38 8.18
CA PRO A 443 58.23 10.27 8.21
C PRO A 443 58.01 11.61 7.50
N THR A 444 57.16 11.62 6.47
CA THR A 444 56.83 12.80 5.66
C THR A 444 55.68 13.64 6.24
N ARG A 445 55.13 13.29 7.42
CA ARG A 445 53.91 13.91 7.98
C ARG A 445 53.93 15.43 8.05
N PHE A 446 55.09 16.05 8.30
CA PHE A 446 55.22 17.51 8.40
C PHE A 446 55.12 18.24 7.04
N GLY A 447 55.19 17.50 5.94
CA GLY A 447 54.90 17.98 4.59
C GLY A 447 53.41 18.06 4.27
N PHE A 448 52.54 17.58 5.17
CA PHE A 448 51.10 17.53 4.95
C PHE A 448 50.31 18.25 6.06
N GLU A 449 49.08 18.62 5.72
CA GLU A 449 48.04 19.05 6.65
C GLU A 449 46.90 18.03 6.67
N ILE A 450 46.02 18.13 7.67
CA ILE A 450 44.84 17.26 7.78
C ILE A 450 43.60 18.13 7.67
N LEU A 451 42.68 17.77 6.77
CA LEU A 451 41.36 18.38 6.68
C LEU A 451 40.33 17.37 7.17
N CYS A 452 39.58 17.76 8.19
CA CYS A 452 38.48 17.00 8.76
C CYS A 452 37.16 17.68 8.43
N THR A 453 36.22 16.94 7.83
CA THR A 453 34.88 17.41 7.50
C THR A 453 33.78 16.49 8.04
N GLY A 454 32.53 16.95 8.11
CA GLY A 454 31.41 16.24 8.73
C GLY A 454 31.04 16.86 10.07
N ASN A 455 31.53 16.28 11.17
CA ASN A 455 31.42 16.83 12.53
C ASN A 455 32.79 17.30 13.04
N PRO A 456 33.17 18.57 12.81
CA PRO A 456 34.43 19.16 13.30
C PRO A 456 34.67 18.97 14.80
N GLY A 457 33.60 18.92 15.60
CA GLY A 457 33.67 18.71 17.05
C GLY A 457 34.12 17.30 17.46
N ALA A 458 34.16 16.35 16.53
CA ALA A 458 34.65 14.99 16.78
C ALA A 458 36.18 14.89 16.90
N ILE A 459 36.92 15.91 16.46
CA ILE A 459 38.39 15.95 16.58
C ILE A 459 38.79 16.51 17.95
N ASP A 460 38.74 15.62 18.93
CA ASP A 460 39.09 15.91 20.31
C ASP A 460 40.61 16.07 20.53
N GLN A 461 40.99 16.41 21.76
CA GLN A 461 42.40 16.57 22.12
C GLN A 461 43.17 15.24 22.03
N THR A 462 42.51 14.10 22.24
CA THR A 462 43.11 12.77 22.14
C THR A 462 43.64 12.52 20.73
N LEU A 463 42.82 12.80 19.70
CA LEU A 463 43.23 12.67 18.30
C LEU A 463 44.35 13.64 17.94
N ARG A 464 44.26 14.89 18.40
CA ARG A 464 45.30 15.91 18.18
C ARG A 464 46.65 15.51 18.79
N ASN A 465 46.64 14.83 19.93
CA ASN A 465 47.87 14.39 20.62
C ASN A 465 48.66 13.34 19.83
N PHE A 466 48.06 12.61 18.89
CA PHE A 466 48.81 11.70 18.02
C PHE A 466 49.73 12.45 17.05
N VAL A 467 49.38 13.67 16.65
CA VAL A 467 50.05 14.38 15.54
C VAL A 467 50.53 15.79 15.94
N PRO A 468 51.38 15.91 16.98
CA PRO A 468 51.85 17.21 17.45
C PRO A 468 52.61 17.95 16.35
N GLY A 469 52.27 19.23 16.14
CA GLY A 469 52.88 20.09 15.13
C GLY A 469 52.31 19.96 13.72
N THR A 470 51.34 19.07 13.49
CA THR A 470 50.56 19.03 12.25
C THR A 470 49.35 19.97 12.35
N VAL A 471 49.13 20.79 11.33
CA VAL A 471 47.94 21.65 11.26
C VAL A 471 46.73 20.80 10.89
N ILE A 472 45.65 20.93 11.67
CA ILE A 472 44.37 20.24 11.46
C ILE A 472 43.29 21.29 11.24
N HIS A 473 42.67 21.24 10.07
CA HIS A 473 41.51 22.05 9.69
C HIS A 473 40.25 21.24 9.95
N ALA A 474 39.43 21.63 10.93
CA ALA A 474 38.16 20.98 11.21
C ALA A 474 37.04 21.90 10.71
N LEU A 475 36.47 21.57 9.55
CA LEU A 475 35.62 22.47 8.77
C LEU A 475 34.23 21.87 8.54
N HIS A 476 33.22 22.73 8.55
CA HIS A 476 31.92 22.40 7.97
C HIS A 476 31.92 22.95 6.55
N LEU A 477 31.71 22.07 5.56
CA LEU A 477 31.79 22.41 4.15
C LEU A 477 30.42 22.21 3.50
N ASP A 478 30.03 23.14 2.63
CA ASP A 478 28.92 22.90 1.69
C ASP A 478 29.36 21.97 0.55
N ASP A 479 28.45 21.58 -0.34
CA ASP A 479 28.75 20.64 -1.42
C ASP A 479 29.76 21.18 -2.45
N VAL A 480 29.75 22.49 -2.72
CA VAL A 480 30.73 23.13 -3.62
C VAL A 480 32.12 23.05 -3.01
N GLU A 481 32.22 23.44 -1.74
CA GLU A 481 33.47 23.41 -1.00
C GLU A 481 33.96 21.99 -0.76
N LEU A 482 33.05 21.03 -0.55
CA LEU A 482 33.39 19.63 -0.38
C LEU A 482 33.94 19.03 -1.68
N SER A 483 33.34 19.36 -2.83
CA SER A 483 33.90 19.00 -4.15
C SER A 483 35.31 19.58 -4.34
N GLN A 484 35.52 20.86 -4.01
CA GLN A 484 36.83 21.51 -4.06
C GLN A 484 37.85 20.85 -3.11
N ALA A 485 37.41 20.46 -1.91
CA ALA A 485 38.22 19.76 -0.93
C ALA A 485 38.64 18.37 -1.44
N PHE A 486 37.71 17.61 -2.01
CA PHE A 486 38.02 16.31 -2.63
C PHE A 486 39.03 16.47 -3.76
N SER A 487 38.78 17.36 -4.73
CA SER A 487 39.69 17.59 -5.87
C SER A 487 41.06 18.12 -5.44
N GLY A 488 41.14 18.81 -4.29
CA GLY A 488 42.37 19.38 -3.76
C GLY A 488 43.19 18.46 -2.85
N ALA A 489 42.61 17.35 -2.38
CA ALA A 489 43.21 16.43 -1.43
C ALA A 489 44.22 15.48 -2.09
N ILE A 490 45.20 15.01 -1.31
CA ILE A 490 46.07 13.90 -1.71
C ILE A 490 45.26 12.61 -1.83
N ALA A 491 44.40 12.38 -0.84
CA ALA A 491 43.40 11.33 -0.81
C ALA A 491 42.36 11.60 0.27
N LEU A 492 41.17 11.02 0.09
CA LEU A 492 40.25 10.75 1.19
C LEU A 492 40.73 9.50 1.92
N VAL A 493 40.84 9.57 3.25
CA VAL A 493 41.06 8.40 4.12
C VAL A 493 39.77 8.13 4.90
N TYR A 494 39.16 6.99 4.62
CA TYR A 494 37.83 6.61 5.13
C TYR A 494 37.83 5.18 5.66
N PRO A 495 38.51 4.90 6.79
CA PRO A 495 38.77 3.53 7.26
C PRO A 495 37.57 2.91 8.02
N SER A 496 36.35 3.12 7.53
CA SER A 496 35.13 2.68 8.22
C SER A 496 35.05 1.16 8.38
N ILE A 497 34.63 0.73 9.58
CA ILE A 497 34.41 -0.68 9.93
C ILE A 497 33.08 -1.19 9.37
N TYR A 498 32.08 -0.30 9.24
CA TYR A 498 30.79 -0.63 8.64
C TYR A 498 30.18 0.61 8.00
N GLU A 499 29.62 0.46 6.80
CA GLU A 499 28.78 1.45 6.13
C GLU A 499 27.66 0.75 5.37
N GLY A 500 26.51 1.42 5.26
CA GLY A 500 25.40 0.93 4.43
C GLY A 500 25.57 1.20 2.93
N PHE A 501 26.38 2.19 2.54
CA PHE A 501 26.75 2.41 1.14
C PHE A 501 28.20 2.89 0.98
N GLY A 502 28.47 4.16 1.31
CA GLY A 502 29.78 4.78 1.08
C GLY A 502 29.73 6.04 0.21
N LEU A 503 28.74 6.91 0.41
CA LEU A 503 28.60 8.18 -0.33
C LEU A 503 29.90 9.01 -0.37
N PRO A 504 30.65 9.21 0.74
CA PRO A 504 31.90 9.95 0.70
C PRO A 504 32.96 9.32 -0.22
N VAL A 505 33.00 7.99 -0.34
CA VAL A 505 33.91 7.28 -1.25
C VAL A 505 33.50 7.56 -2.69
N LEU A 506 32.20 7.49 -2.99
CA LEU A 506 31.68 7.77 -4.33
C LEU A 506 31.90 9.24 -4.74
N GLU A 507 31.57 10.19 -3.87
CA GLU A 507 31.74 11.64 -4.08
C GLU A 507 33.21 12.00 -4.30
N ALA A 508 34.12 11.41 -3.50
CA ALA A 508 35.57 11.58 -3.67
C ALA A 508 36.05 11.07 -5.04
N MET A 509 35.65 9.86 -5.42
CA MET A 509 36.01 9.28 -6.72
C MET A 509 35.48 10.13 -7.88
N ALA A 510 34.25 10.63 -7.78
CA ALA A 510 33.63 11.51 -8.78
C ALA A 510 34.39 12.84 -8.94
N CYS A 511 34.98 13.36 -7.86
CA CYS A 511 35.83 14.56 -7.87
C CYS A 511 37.28 14.31 -8.31
N GLY A 512 37.64 13.07 -8.69
CA GLY A 512 39.01 12.69 -9.00
C GLY A 512 39.94 12.67 -7.79
N CYS A 513 39.40 12.37 -6.61
CA CYS A 513 40.16 12.19 -5.37
C CYS A 513 40.47 10.70 -5.16
N PRO A 514 41.75 10.30 -5.02
CA PRO A 514 42.09 8.95 -4.61
C PRO A 514 41.52 8.63 -3.23
N VAL A 515 41.18 7.36 -2.97
CA VAL A 515 40.58 6.95 -1.70
C VAL A 515 41.39 5.80 -1.08
N ILE A 516 41.66 5.91 0.22
CA ILE A 516 42.11 4.82 1.10
C ILE A 516 40.93 4.46 2.00
N THR A 517 40.50 3.20 1.99
CA THR A 517 39.32 2.73 2.74
C THR A 517 39.50 1.28 3.18
N CYS A 518 38.50 0.69 3.83
CA CYS A 518 38.51 -0.71 4.25
C CYS A 518 37.55 -1.56 3.40
N PRO A 519 37.86 -2.85 3.15
CA PRO A 519 37.02 -3.73 2.33
C PRO A 519 35.84 -4.29 3.14
N ASN A 520 35.14 -3.44 3.90
CA ASN A 520 34.08 -3.84 4.83
C ASN A 520 32.69 -3.47 4.32
N ALA A 521 31.69 -4.28 4.67
CA ALA A 521 30.29 -4.05 4.37
C ALA A 521 30.07 -3.69 2.88
N SER A 522 29.34 -2.63 2.57
CA SER A 522 29.05 -2.19 1.20
C SER A 522 30.20 -1.46 0.49
N ILE A 523 31.30 -1.15 1.17
CA ILE A 523 32.38 -0.34 0.58
C ILE A 523 33.00 -0.98 -0.67
N PRO A 524 33.25 -2.30 -0.74
CA PRO A 524 33.70 -2.96 -1.95
C PRO A 524 32.75 -2.79 -3.15
N GLU A 525 31.44 -2.70 -2.89
CA GLU A 525 30.43 -2.46 -3.94
C GLU A 525 30.55 -1.06 -4.52
N VAL A 526 31.01 -0.06 -3.74
CA VAL A 526 31.24 1.30 -4.24
C VAL A 526 32.63 1.43 -4.83
N GLY A 527 33.66 1.11 -4.06
CA GLY A 527 35.07 1.35 -4.36
C GLY A 527 35.66 0.45 -5.45
N GLY A 528 35.15 -0.79 -5.61
CA GLY A 528 35.66 -1.72 -6.62
C GLY A 528 37.18 -1.85 -6.59
N ASP A 529 37.84 -1.78 -7.74
CA ASP A 529 39.30 -1.77 -7.91
C ASP A 529 39.90 -0.35 -8.03
N ALA A 530 39.11 0.67 -7.70
CA ALA A 530 39.43 2.09 -7.85
C ALA A 530 39.97 2.75 -6.57
N VAL A 531 40.11 1.99 -5.48
CA VAL A 531 40.54 2.47 -4.16
C VAL A 531 41.68 1.61 -3.61
N LEU A 532 42.42 2.13 -2.62
CA LEU A 532 43.33 1.31 -1.83
C LEU A 532 42.61 0.77 -0.60
N TYR A 533 42.60 -0.54 -0.46
CA TYR A 533 42.04 -1.21 0.72
C TYR A 533 43.10 -1.43 1.79
N VAL A 534 42.71 -1.18 3.03
CA VAL A 534 43.47 -1.47 4.25
C VAL A 534 42.57 -2.21 5.22
N ASP A 535 43.09 -3.19 5.93
CA ASP A 535 42.34 -3.84 7.00
C ASP A 535 42.05 -2.85 8.14
N ALA A 536 40.84 -2.87 8.70
CA ALA A 536 40.41 -1.88 9.70
C ALA A 536 41.19 -1.95 11.03
N SER A 537 41.97 -3.01 11.25
CA SER A 537 42.85 -3.17 12.41
C SER A 537 44.34 -3.01 12.09
N ASP A 538 44.71 -2.90 10.81
CA ASP A 538 46.10 -2.92 10.37
C ASP A 538 46.73 -1.53 10.30
N LEU A 539 47.42 -1.18 11.38
CA LEU A 539 48.18 0.06 11.49
C LEU A 539 49.33 0.15 10.46
N SER A 540 50.01 -0.96 10.18
CA SER A 540 51.14 -0.99 9.24
C SER A 540 50.62 -0.82 7.81
N GLY A 541 49.58 -1.55 7.45
CA GLY A 541 48.93 -1.42 6.14
C GLY A 541 48.39 0.00 5.89
N MET A 542 47.86 0.66 6.92
CA MET A 542 47.45 2.07 6.79
C MET A 542 48.64 2.99 6.52
N MET A 543 49.78 2.79 7.22
CA MET A 543 51.00 3.55 6.97
C MET A 543 51.55 3.30 5.56
N ASP A 544 51.55 2.05 5.10
CA ASP A 544 52.00 1.67 3.76
C ASP A 544 51.09 2.29 2.69
N ALA A 545 49.76 2.25 2.87
CA ALA A 545 48.82 2.92 1.98
C ALA A 545 49.02 4.43 1.92
N LEU A 546 49.27 5.09 3.07
CA LEU A 546 49.61 6.51 3.13
C LEU A 546 50.94 6.82 2.40
N CYS A 547 51.90 5.90 2.38
CA CYS A 547 53.13 6.04 1.61
C CYS A 547 52.88 5.84 0.09
N GLU A 548 52.17 4.77 -0.28
CA GLU A 548 51.88 4.42 -1.67
C GLU A 548 51.08 5.51 -2.38
N ILE A 549 50.06 6.05 -1.72
CA ILE A 549 49.18 7.08 -2.28
C ILE A 549 49.92 8.39 -2.57
N GLN A 550 51.10 8.64 -2.00
CA GLN A 550 51.90 9.82 -2.33
C GLN A 550 52.51 9.73 -3.73
N LYS A 551 52.70 8.52 -4.28
CA LYS A 551 53.31 8.29 -5.59
C LYS A 551 52.39 8.81 -6.70
N PRO A 552 52.87 9.72 -7.59
CA PRO A 552 52.05 10.27 -8.67
C PRO A 552 51.46 9.21 -9.62
N THR A 553 52.20 8.13 -9.88
CA THR A 553 51.74 7.02 -10.73
C THR A 553 50.55 6.29 -10.12
N VAL A 554 50.59 5.99 -8.82
CA VAL A 554 49.50 5.34 -8.09
C VAL A 554 48.27 6.23 -8.08
N ARG A 555 48.41 7.52 -7.74
CA ARG A 555 47.28 8.46 -7.76
C ARG A 555 46.66 8.57 -9.14
N LYS A 556 47.46 8.72 -10.19
CA LYS A 556 46.94 8.81 -11.56
C LYS A 556 46.04 7.62 -11.91
N GLN A 557 46.49 6.40 -11.58
CA GLN A 557 45.71 5.17 -11.82
C GLN A 557 44.40 5.15 -11.03
N LEU A 558 44.43 5.49 -9.74
CA LEU A 558 43.24 5.51 -8.90
C LEU A 558 42.26 6.60 -9.32
N ILE A 559 42.74 7.76 -9.74
CA ILE A 559 41.88 8.84 -10.27
C ILE A 559 41.18 8.38 -11.54
N GLU A 560 41.91 7.81 -12.49
CA GLU A 560 41.34 7.31 -13.74
C GLU A 560 40.27 6.24 -13.48
N ARG A 561 40.55 5.27 -12.60
CA ARG A 561 39.58 4.22 -12.22
C ARG A 561 38.40 4.78 -11.45
N GLY A 562 38.63 5.66 -10.48
CA GLY A 562 37.59 6.27 -9.64
C GLY A 562 36.58 7.05 -10.48
N LEU A 563 37.06 7.86 -11.43
CA LEU A 563 36.19 8.59 -12.35
C LEU A 563 35.36 7.67 -13.25
N GLN A 564 35.89 6.52 -13.69
CA GLN A 564 35.10 5.55 -14.45
C GLN A 564 34.11 4.79 -13.57
N ARG A 565 34.51 4.43 -12.35
CA ARG A 565 33.66 3.72 -11.39
C ARG A 565 32.47 4.59 -10.97
N ALA A 566 32.70 5.87 -10.67
CA ALA A 566 31.65 6.79 -10.24
C ALA A 566 30.51 6.95 -11.24
N LYS A 567 30.77 6.83 -12.55
CA LYS A 567 29.75 6.90 -13.61
C LYS A 567 28.72 5.76 -13.57
N GLN A 568 28.99 4.69 -12.83
CA GLN A 568 28.07 3.56 -12.69
C GLN A 568 26.96 3.83 -11.66
N PHE A 569 27.02 4.95 -10.94
CA PHE A 569 26.11 5.30 -9.87
C PHE A 569 25.33 6.56 -10.23
N SER A 570 24.01 6.44 -10.38
CA SER A 570 23.15 7.55 -10.79
C SER A 570 21.93 7.69 -9.90
N TRP A 571 21.63 8.92 -9.48
CA TRP A 571 20.38 9.22 -8.79
C TRP A 571 19.16 8.95 -9.66
N SER A 572 19.27 9.09 -10.98
CA SER A 572 18.16 8.77 -11.90
C SER A 572 17.85 7.27 -11.94
N GLN A 573 18.88 6.42 -11.88
CA GLN A 573 18.70 4.97 -11.80
C GLN A 573 18.05 4.57 -10.47
N MET A 574 18.55 5.12 -9.36
CA MET A 574 17.95 4.90 -8.05
C MET A 574 16.49 5.35 -8.01
N ALA A 575 16.20 6.57 -8.48
CA ALA A 575 14.84 7.13 -8.50
C ALA A 575 13.88 6.27 -9.34
N ALA A 576 14.34 5.75 -10.49
CA ALA A 576 13.55 4.84 -11.32
C ALA A 576 13.26 3.51 -10.61
N GLN A 577 14.27 2.89 -9.99
CA GLN A 577 14.10 1.63 -9.26
C GLN A 577 13.20 1.77 -8.03
N VAL A 578 13.38 2.84 -7.25
CA VAL A 578 12.52 3.11 -6.08
C VAL A 578 11.08 3.33 -6.52
N LEU A 579 10.86 4.09 -7.60
CA LEU A 579 9.52 4.31 -8.15
C LEU A 579 8.90 3.01 -8.65
N GLU A 580 9.66 2.19 -9.38
CA GLU A 580 9.22 0.88 -9.87
C GLU A 580 8.75 -0.01 -8.71
N VAL A 581 9.49 -0.07 -7.60
CA VAL A 581 9.06 -0.84 -6.41
C VAL A 581 7.77 -0.27 -5.82
N LEU A 582 7.66 1.05 -5.68
CA LEU A 582 6.44 1.68 -5.15
C LEU A 582 5.24 1.35 -6.03
N VAL A 583 5.36 1.51 -7.35
CA VAL A 583 4.32 1.19 -8.33
C VAL A 583 4.00 -0.30 -8.30
N ASN A 584 4.98 -1.18 -8.42
CA ASN A 584 4.76 -2.63 -8.40
C ASN A 584 4.09 -3.10 -7.10
N THR A 585 4.39 -2.44 -5.97
CA THR A 585 3.70 -2.75 -4.70
C THR A 585 2.23 -2.33 -4.76
N THR A 586 1.88 -1.23 -5.44
CA THR A 586 0.47 -0.89 -5.70
C THR A 586 -0.22 -1.88 -6.64
N LEU A 587 0.54 -2.54 -7.52
CA LEU A 587 0.04 -3.53 -8.47
C LEU A 587 0.03 -4.96 -7.89
N ALA A 588 0.62 -5.19 -6.72
CA ALA A 588 0.58 -6.51 -6.07
C ALA A 588 -0.87 -6.94 -5.77
N ASP A 589 -1.76 -5.95 -5.56
CA ASP A 589 -3.21 -6.17 -5.45
C ASP A 589 -3.87 -6.63 -6.77
N LEU A 590 -3.18 -6.53 -7.92
CA LEU A 590 -3.67 -6.97 -9.25
C LEU A 590 -3.28 -8.42 -9.61
N ASN A 591 -2.40 -9.06 -8.85
CA ASN A 591 -2.10 -10.50 -8.94
C ASN A 591 -1.64 -11.03 -10.33
N LEU A 592 -0.84 -10.25 -11.08
CA LEU A 592 -0.38 -10.58 -12.46
C LEU A 592 0.67 -11.73 -12.48
N GLN A 593 0.64 -12.58 -13.52
CA GLN A 593 1.45 -13.83 -13.66
C GLN A 593 2.51 -13.75 -14.80
N GLU A 594 3.35 -14.79 -14.99
CA GLU A 594 4.44 -14.82 -15.99
C GLU A 594 3.98 -14.68 -17.46
N LEU A 595 2.85 -15.29 -17.83
CA LEU A 595 2.25 -15.15 -19.16
C LEU A 595 0.99 -14.30 -19.07
N ASN A 596 0.99 -13.13 -19.70
CA ASN A 596 -0.14 -12.21 -19.72
C ASN A 596 -0.72 -12.09 -21.13
N PHE A 597 -1.99 -12.41 -21.31
CA PHE A 597 -2.72 -12.14 -22.54
C PHE A 597 -3.63 -10.94 -22.33
N ILE A 598 -3.63 -9.99 -23.25
CA ILE A 598 -4.57 -8.87 -23.24
C ILE A 598 -5.55 -9.09 -24.38
N ALA A 599 -6.83 -9.18 -24.06
CA ALA A 599 -7.89 -9.20 -25.04
C ALA A 599 -8.77 -7.95 -24.92
N PHE A 600 -9.31 -7.54 -26.06
CA PHE A 600 -10.18 -6.37 -26.21
C PHE A 600 -11.53 -6.85 -26.71
N PRO A 601 -12.41 -7.33 -25.82
CA PRO A 601 -13.72 -7.79 -26.22
C PRO A 601 -14.52 -6.61 -26.77
N ASP A 602 -15.33 -6.87 -27.79
CA ASP A 602 -16.28 -5.89 -28.31
C ASP A 602 -17.54 -5.92 -27.43
N TRP A 603 -17.51 -5.13 -26.36
CA TRP A 603 -18.58 -5.06 -25.36
C TRP A 603 -19.91 -4.53 -25.89
N SER A 604 -19.95 -4.03 -27.14
CA SER A 604 -21.19 -3.61 -27.80
C SER A 604 -22.01 -4.78 -28.38
N GLN A 605 -21.44 -5.99 -28.43
CA GLN A 605 -22.12 -7.18 -28.94
C GLN A 605 -23.13 -7.75 -27.94
N PRO A 606 -24.17 -8.46 -28.41
CA PRO A 606 -25.08 -9.17 -27.52
C PRO A 606 -24.33 -10.10 -26.56
N GLU A 607 -24.75 -10.13 -25.29
CA GLU A 607 -24.12 -10.90 -24.20
C GLU A 607 -23.84 -12.35 -24.57
N THR A 608 -24.77 -13.01 -25.27
CA THR A 608 -24.64 -14.40 -25.72
C THR A 608 -23.50 -14.61 -26.72
N VAL A 609 -23.24 -13.63 -27.59
CA VAL A 609 -22.15 -13.67 -28.58
C VAL A 609 -20.82 -13.38 -27.90
N LEU A 610 -20.79 -12.39 -27.02
CA LEU A 610 -19.62 -12.01 -26.25
C LEU A 610 -19.16 -13.15 -25.33
N ALA A 611 -20.11 -13.81 -24.65
CA ALA A 611 -19.86 -14.96 -23.81
C ALA A 611 -19.24 -16.13 -24.60
N ALA A 612 -19.77 -16.46 -25.77
CA ALA A 612 -19.23 -17.53 -26.62
C ALA A 612 -17.80 -17.21 -27.10
N GLN A 613 -17.52 -15.95 -27.46
CA GLN A 613 -16.18 -15.51 -27.89
C GLN A 613 -15.17 -15.56 -26.74
N LEU A 614 -15.53 -15.01 -25.58
CA LEU A 614 -14.70 -15.02 -24.38
C LEU A 614 -14.45 -16.46 -23.88
N GLN A 615 -15.45 -17.33 -23.92
CA GLN A 615 -15.30 -18.74 -23.60
C GLN A 615 -14.30 -19.43 -24.53
N THR A 616 -14.41 -19.19 -25.85
CA THR A 616 -13.47 -19.72 -26.85
C THR A 616 -12.05 -19.20 -26.63
N LEU A 617 -11.89 -17.91 -26.32
CA LEU A 617 -10.62 -17.29 -25.99
C LEU A 617 -10.00 -17.93 -24.74
N ILE A 618 -10.77 -18.04 -23.64
CA ILE A 618 -10.32 -18.64 -22.38
C ILE A 618 -9.90 -20.09 -22.61
N GLN A 619 -10.66 -20.87 -23.38
CA GLN A 619 -10.31 -22.26 -23.72
C GLN A 619 -9.04 -22.35 -24.58
N THR A 620 -8.87 -21.45 -25.54
CA THR A 620 -7.69 -21.42 -26.43
C THR A 620 -6.43 -21.02 -25.67
N VAL A 621 -6.52 -20.00 -24.81
CA VAL A 621 -5.42 -19.55 -23.95
C VAL A 621 -5.07 -20.64 -22.93
N SER A 622 -6.07 -21.27 -22.31
CA SER A 622 -5.87 -22.39 -21.37
C SER A 622 -5.26 -23.63 -22.03
N GLY A 623 -5.58 -23.89 -23.31
CA GLY A 623 -5.07 -25.05 -24.05
C GLY A 623 -3.66 -24.88 -24.62
N SER A 624 -3.19 -23.65 -24.84
CA SER A 624 -1.91 -23.36 -25.51
C SER A 624 -0.71 -23.22 -24.58
N ALA A 625 -0.91 -22.98 -23.28
CA ALA A 625 0.18 -22.68 -22.34
C ALA A 625 0.74 -23.87 -21.56
N GLY A 626 0.10 -25.04 -21.60
CA GLY A 626 0.48 -26.19 -20.76
C GLY A 626 0.23 -25.92 -19.27
N ASP A 627 1.21 -26.24 -18.41
CA ASP A 627 1.12 -26.09 -16.93
C ASP A 627 1.59 -24.71 -16.41
N ARG A 628 1.89 -23.74 -17.29
CA ARG A 628 2.37 -22.42 -16.87
C ARG A 628 1.22 -21.52 -16.37
N PRO A 629 1.39 -20.76 -15.28
CA PRO A 629 0.38 -19.82 -14.81
C PRO A 629 0.20 -18.67 -15.81
N ILE A 630 -1.06 -18.33 -16.12
CA ILE A 630 -1.44 -17.29 -17.08
C ILE A 630 -2.34 -16.28 -16.39
N THR A 631 -2.18 -15.00 -16.70
CA THR A 631 -3.20 -13.96 -16.47
C THR A 631 -3.82 -13.54 -17.80
N LEU A 632 -5.15 -13.50 -17.87
CA LEU A 632 -5.88 -12.95 -19.00
C LEU A 632 -6.48 -11.60 -18.57
N LEU A 633 -5.97 -10.53 -19.15
CA LEU A 633 -6.45 -9.17 -18.96
C LEU A 633 -7.48 -8.84 -20.04
N LEU A 634 -8.66 -8.38 -19.65
CA LEU A 634 -9.74 -8.02 -20.56
C LEU A 634 -10.03 -6.54 -20.46
N ALA A 635 -9.75 -5.82 -21.54
CA ALA A 635 -9.96 -4.37 -21.59
C ALA A 635 -11.46 -4.06 -21.70
N ASN A 636 -12.01 -3.36 -20.71
CA ASN A 636 -13.43 -3.02 -20.59
C ASN A 636 -13.74 -1.55 -20.96
N ARG A 637 -13.07 -0.99 -21.97
CA ARG A 637 -13.10 0.46 -22.29
C ARG A 637 -14.50 1.10 -22.52
N GLN A 638 -15.57 0.30 -22.58
CA GLN A 638 -16.95 0.73 -22.81
C GLN A 638 -17.95 0.17 -21.79
N LEU A 639 -17.48 -0.51 -20.74
CA LEU A 639 -18.32 -1.20 -19.76
C LEU A 639 -17.77 -0.98 -18.35
N GLU A 640 -18.63 -0.70 -17.38
CA GLU A 640 -18.18 -0.61 -15.97
C GLU A 640 -17.54 -1.93 -15.53
N SER A 641 -16.44 -1.85 -14.75
CA SER A 641 -15.65 -3.01 -14.35
C SER A 641 -16.46 -4.07 -13.60
N GLU A 642 -17.50 -3.66 -12.87
CA GLU A 642 -18.40 -4.58 -12.16
C GLU A 642 -19.25 -5.42 -13.13
N VAL A 643 -19.79 -4.82 -14.19
CA VAL A 643 -20.57 -5.53 -15.21
C VAL A 643 -19.67 -6.49 -16.00
N ALA A 644 -18.44 -6.06 -16.32
CA ALA A 644 -17.47 -6.89 -17.01
C ALA A 644 -17.06 -8.10 -16.14
N ASN A 645 -16.83 -7.87 -14.84
CA ASN A 645 -16.51 -8.93 -13.88
C ASN A 645 -17.66 -9.91 -13.68
N LEU A 646 -18.90 -9.45 -13.66
CA LEU A 646 -20.09 -10.29 -13.48
C LEU A 646 -20.31 -11.22 -14.69
N LEU A 647 -20.19 -10.68 -15.90
CA LEU A 647 -20.24 -11.44 -17.15
C LEU A 647 -19.10 -12.47 -17.22
N LEU A 648 -17.89 -12.06 -16.85
CA LEU A 648 -16.73 -12.96 -16.81
C LEU A 648 -16.86 -14.07 -15.78
N THR A 649 -17.41 -13.77 -14.61
CA THR A 649 -17.67 -14.76 -13.58
C THR A 649 -18.66 -15.80 -14.09
N GLY A 650 -19.73 -15.38 -14.78
CA GLY A 650 -20.67 -16.29 -15.44
C GLY A 650 -20.00 -17.22 -16.45
N ILE A 651 -19.19 -16.66 -17.35
CA ILE A 651 -18.47 -17.41 -18.39
C ILE A 651 -17.45 -18.40 -17.78
N LEU A 652 -16.71 -17.98 -16.75
CA LEU A 652 -15.73 -18.82 -16.05
C LEU A 652 -16.42 -19.95 -15.28
N MET A 653 -17.54 -19.66 -14.61
CA MET A 653 -18.33 -20.68 -13.91
C MET A 653 -18.89 -21.71 -14.89
N GLU A 654 -19.39 -21.29 -16.05
CA GLU A 654 -19.87 -22.19 -17.09
C GLU A 654 -18.73 -23.07 -17.67
N ALA A 655 -17.56 -22.48 -17.91
CA ALA A 655 -16.36 -23.21 -18.35
C ALA A 655 -15.84 -24.22 -17.31
N LEU A 656 -15.91 -23.89 -16.02
CA LEU A 656 -15.54 -24.79 -14.91
C LEU A 656 -16.54 -25.94 -14.74
N VAL A 657 -17.83 -25.68 -14.91
CA VAL A 657 -18.89 -26.71 -14.91
C VAL A 657 -18.70 -27.70 -16.05
N VAL A 658 -18.27 -27.27 -17.24
CA VAL A 658 -17.95 -28.17 -18.36
C VAL A 658 -16.74 -29.07 -18.04
N ARG A 659 -15.72 -28.57 -17.34
CA ARG A 659 -14.55 -29.37 -16.90
C ARG A 659 -14.89 -30.36 -15.79
N ALA A 660 -15.75 -29.99 -14.85
CA ALA A 660 -16.25 -30.89 -13.81
C ALA A 660 -17.12 -32.02 -14.38
N ASN A 661 -17.97 -31.70 -15.36
CA ASN A 661 -18.77 -32.69 -16.09
C ASN A 661 -17.92 -33.62 -16.97
N TYR A 662 -16.78 -33.17 -17.50
CA TYR A 662 -15.84 -34.03 -18.22
C TYR A 662 -15.11 -35.03 -17.30
N LYS A 663 -14.75 -34.62 -16.07
CA LYS A 663 -14.21 -35.54 -15.07
C LYS A 663 -15.25 -36.54 -14.56
N HIS A 664 -16.51 -36.12 -14.40
CA HIS A 664 -17.59 -37.02 -14.01
C HIS A 664 -18.05 -37.98 -15.12
N ARG A 665 -17.99 -37.57 -16.40
CA ARG A 665 -18.33 -38.46 -17.54
C ARG A 665 -17.24 -39.49 -17.88
N LEU A 666 -16.03 -39.36 -17.36
CA LEU A 666 -14.97 -40.38 -17.49
C LEU A 666 -15.02 -41.47 -16.39
N HIS A 667 -15.96 -41.37 -15.43
CA HIS A 667 -16.15 -42.36 -14.36
C HIS A 667 -17.59 -42.89 -14.26
N SER A 668 -18.24 -43.10 -15.41
CA SER A 668 -19.43 -43.96 -15.48
C SER A 668 -19.54 -44.58 -16.87
N GLY A 669 -19.16 -45.86 -16.98
CA GLY A 669 -19.22 -46.67 -18.20
C GLY A 669 -17.86 -47.25 -18.58
#